data_AF-A0A6L9KAB3-F1
#
_entry.id   AF-A0A6L9KAB3-F1
#
_cell.length_a   1.000
_cell.length_b   1.000
_cell.length_c   1.000
_cell.angle_alpha   90.00
_cell.angle_beta   90.00
_cell.angle_gamma   90.00
#
_symmetry.space_group_name_H-M   'P 1'
#
loop_
_entity.id
_entity.type
_entity.pdbx_description
1 polymer ?
#
loop_
_entity_poly.entity_id
_entity_poly.type
_entity_poly.pdbx_seq_one_letter_code
_entity_poly.pdbx_strand_id
1 'polypeptide(L)'
;MKSFLNEIKKHISEKRIYTDDMRRLAWGTDAGFYRLVPQMVIQSLNETEIIEILKAADKYKLPVTFRAAGTSLSGQAISNSILVIAGKNWEKFTIAPDGNSIRLQPGIVGQRVNDILKPFGKKFPPDPASLKSAMVGGIIQNNASGMSCGTHQNSYQMLLSARLILADGTLLDTGDEESKKKFRHTHPAFIRTICDLRDRVKADVKLSELIRRKYSIKNVTGLSINPFIDFEDPFQIITNLIVGSEGTLAFLAEANMKTVVEYSFKASAILYFPTVRSACEGVLKLKKSPVAAVEMFDRLAIKSVEDKSIDLPLLKLLPNDGAVLLIKTEADNDKTLQQNIKEITTVISKFETLYPTRFTDIESEYNTYWTMRSGIFPTVGSTRPIGTTCLIEDVAFQIEDLPNATSDLREILIRHNYPEAVIYGHALEGNFHFIINQSFDTAESIAQYDNMMNEVINLVVDKYQGSLKAEHGTGRNMAPFVRKEWGDKAFELMLEVKNLFDPKGLLNPGVIFNDDPKCHLKNLKTLPITHPLIDKCIECGFCEINCVSSGFTLSSRQRIVIQREITRLENTKENPQRLKSLQDSFVFAGDQSCAGDGLCSTSCPVEINVGDYIHVVRENNIKKSKRAQQIGEWSAVNFGTLAGGLRTMLWVANATRTVIGNKAMGAFTKGLRFASANNIPLWTPALPKMARKAIKQTPTDNPLKVVYFPSCLNQMMGTSPNDPDKTPLIPKMVAFLNKAGYEVIFPEKMNNLCCGTIWESKGMPEIADQKSAELELQLYRATENGKYPVLCDQSPCLLRMRHSMQNLKLYEPVEFIDEFLLDRLDFIPTDESITVHATCSTIKMGLQPALVKIAKLCSTNVLVPDEVGCCGFAGDKGFTLPELNEYGLRKLRPQVENAHAKIGYSNSRTCEIGLDTHSGIPYMSIVYLVDKCTKKK
;
A
#
# COMPACT_ATOMS: atom_id res chain seq x y z
N MET A 1 1.92 26.56 21.16
CA MET A 1 1.81 25.08 21.15
C MET A 1 1.17 24.48 22.41
N LYS A 2 1.71 24.68 23.63
CA LYS A 2 1.11 24.10 24.86
C LYS A 2 -0.37 24.47 25.07
N SER A 3 -0.73 25.73 24.86
CA SER A 3 -2.13 26.19 24.98
C SER A 3 -3.05 25.54 23.94
N PHE A 4 -2.57 25.40 22.70
CA PHE A 4 -3.28 24.67 21.64
C PHE A 4 -3.53 23.21 22.05
N LEU A 5 -2.50 22.50 22.55
CA LEU A 5 -2.65 21.13 23.05
C LEU A 5 -3.73 21.02 24.14
N ASN A 6 -3.72 21.93 25.12
CA ASN A 6 -4.71 21.92 26.20
C ASN A 6 -6.13 22.18 25.71
N GLU A 7 -6.29 22.94 24.63
CA GLU A 7 -7.58 23.20 24.00
C GLU A 7 -8.10 21.97 23.25
N ILE A 8 -7.31 21.42 22.33
CA ILE A 8 -7.73 20.28 21.51
C ILE A 8 -7.98 19.00 22.32
N LYS A 9 -7.30 18.82 23.47
CA LYS A 9 -7.51 17.68 24.37
C LYS A 9 -8.93 17.60 24.93
N LYS A 10 -9.70 18.69 24.89
CA LYS A 10 -11.11 18.72 25.28
C LYS A 10 -12.01 18.03 24.25
N HIS A 11 -11.56 17.95 23.00
CA HIS A 11 -12.34 17.46 21.86
C HIS A 11 -11.77 16.16 21.29
N ILE A 12 -10.47 15.91 21.44
CA ILE A 12 -9.74 14.80 20.84
C ILE A 12 -9.03 13.98 21.92
N SER A 13 -9.18 12.66 21.85
CA SER A 13 -8.49 11.75 22.76
C SER A 13 -6.97 11.87 22.67
N GLU A 14 -6.29 11.93 23.82
CA GLU A 14 -4.83 11.96 23.89
C GLU A 14 -4.15 10.78 23.16
N LYS A 15 -4.82 9.64 23.04
CA LYS A 15 -4.30 8.46 22.32
C LYS A 15 -4.06 8.72 20.82
N ARG A 16 -4.69 9.75 20.26
CA ARG A 16 -4.60 10.16 18.85
C ARG A 16 -3.77 11.43 18.64
N ILE A 17 -3.16 11.96 19.70
CA ILE A 17 -2.29 13.15 19.64
C ILE A 17 -0.87 12.72 20.00
N TYR A 18 0.07 12.91 19.07
CA TYR A 18 1.47 12.51 19.24
C TYR A 18 2.38 13.73 19.33
N THR A 19 3.07 13.83 20.46
CA THR A 19 4.06 14.88 20.74
C THR A 19 5.45 14.31 21.03
N ASP A 20 5.61 12.99 21.13
CA ASP A 20 6.91 12.34 21.31
C ASP A 20 7.77 12.42 20.05
N ASP A 21 9.08 12.38 20.23
CA ASP A 21 10.05 12.58 19.15
C ASP A 21 9.97 11.50 18.07
N MET A 22 9.84 10.23 18.46
CA MET A 22 9.80 9.11 17.52
C MET A 22 8.60 9.21 16.57
N ARG A 23 7.37 9.41 17.08
CA ARG A 23 6.19 9.51 16.20
C ARG A 23 6.18 10.80 15.39
N ARG A 24 6.67 11.92 15.93
CA ARG A 24 6.83 13.15 15.14
C ARG A 24 7.81 12.94 13.98
N LEU A 25 8.96 12.33 14.23
CA LEU A 25 9.93 11.98 13.19
C LEU A 25 9.36 11.02 12.14
N ALA A 26 8.65 9.97 12.59
CA ALA A 26 8.05 8.95 11.71
C ALA A 26 7.09 9.56 10.67
N TRP A 27 6.30 10.56 11.07
CA TRP A 27 5.36 11.26 10.18
C TRP A 27 5.96 12.46 9.44
N GLY A 28 7.18 12.87 9.79
CA GLY A 28 7.88 14.01 9.18
C GLY A 28 8.46 13.75 7.78
N THR A 29 8.12 12.61 7.17
CA THR A 29 8.63 12.13 5.88
C THR A 29 7.46 11.71 4.99
N ASP A 30 7.49 12.07 3.71
CA ASP A 30 6.64 11.50 2.66
C ASP A 30 7.50 10.72 1.64
N ALA A 31 6.97 10.45 0.43
CA ALA A 31 7.73 9.74 -0.60
C ALA A 31 8.82 10.62 -1.26
N GLY A 32 8.77 11.94 -1.06
CA GLY A 32 9.74 12.89 -1.58
C GLY A 32 11.05 12.90 -0.81
N PHE A 33 11.94 13.79 -1.22
CA PHE A 33 13.29 13.92 -0.68
C PHE A 33 13.43 14.98 0.43
N TYR A 34 12.29 15.48 0.94
CA TYR A 34 12.24 16.43 2.05
C TYR A 34 11.90 15.76 3.38
N ARG A 35 12.31 16.38 4.49
CA ARG A 35 11.92 16.00 5.84
C ARG A 35 11.67 17.23 6.70
N LEU A 36 10.49 17.31 7.27
CA LEU A 36 10.10 18.32 8.28
C LEU A 36 9.48 17.59 9.45
N VAL A 37 10.04 17.76 10.64
CA VAL A 37 9.54 17.09 11.85
C VAL A 37 8.44 17.97 12.47
N PRO A 38 7.16 17.52 12.49
CA PRO A 38 6.09 18.29 13.09
C PRO A 38 6.32 18.48 14.59
N GLN A 39 5.74 19.54 15.15
CA GLN A 39 5.64 19.73 16.59
C GLN A 39 4.55 18.84 17.20
N MET A 40 3.53 18.47 16.40
CA MET A 40 2.45 17.61 16.82
C MET A 40 1.83 16.87 15.63
N VAL A 41 1.47 15.61 15.83
CA VAL A 41 0.68 14.83 14.87
C VAL A 41 -0.69 14.52 15.50
N ILE A 42 -1.78 14.73 14.78
CA ILE A 42 -3.14 14.48 15.25
C ILE A 42 -3.84 13.54 14.28
N GLN A 43 -4.29 12.38 14.75
CA GLN A 43 -5.17 11.51 13.98
C GLN A 43 -6.63 11.94 14.15
N SER A 44 -7.18 12.58 13.13
CA SER A 44 -8.58 13.02 13.12
C SER A 44 -9.55 11.84 12.91
N LEU A 45 -10.78 11.99 13.40
CA LEU A 45 -11.86 11.00 13.26
C LEU A 45 -13.03 11.48 12.39
N ASN A 46 -13.31 12.79 12.38
CA ASN A 46 -14.51 13.35 11.73
C ASN A 46 -14.40 14.88 11.53
N GLU A 47 -15.41 15.45 10.88
CA GLU A 47 -15.51 16.88 10.55
C GLU A 47 -15.44 17.77 11.80
N THR A 48 -16.14 17.40 12.88
CA THR A 48 -16.15 18.18 14.13
C THR A 48 -14.75 18.37 14.68
N GLU A 49 -13.93 17.33 14.70
CA GLU A 49 -12.55 17.45 15.17
C GLU A 49 -11.69 18.35 14.28
N ILE A 50 -11.89 18.30 12.96
CA ILE A 50 -11.17 19.20 12.04
C ILE A 50 -11.56 20.65 12.30
N ILE A 51 -12.85 20.94 12.48
CA ILE A 51 -13.35 22.28 12.80
C ILE A 51 -12.71 22.80 14.09
N GLU A 52 -12.67 22.00 15.15
CA GLU A 52 -12.08 22.40 16.43
C GLU A 52 -10.55 22.56 16.34
N ILE A 53 -9.85 21.72 15.56
CA ILE A 53 -8.43 21.91 15.27
C ILE A 53 -8.19 23.24 14.58
N LEU A 54 -8.98 23.57 13.54
CA LEU A 54 -8.80 24.78 12.75
C LEU A 54 -9.12 26.05 13.55
N LYS A 55 -10.20 26.06 14.33
CA LYS A 55 -10.51 27.17 15.24
C LYS A 55 -9.40 27.40 16.28
N ALA A 56 -8.89 26.32 16.89
CA ALA A 56 -7.80 26.43 17.84
C ALA A 56 -6.50 26.89 17.16
N ALA A 57 -6.22 26.39 15.95
CA ALA A 57 -5.07 26.79 15.15
C ALA A 57 -5.13 28.28 14.78
N ASP A 58 -6.30 28.78 14.39
CA ASP A 58 -6.57 30.18 14.12
C ASP A 58 -6.31 31.06 15.34
N LYS A 59 -6.91 30.69 16.48
CA LYS A 59 -6.75 31.39 17.77
C LYS A 59 -5.29 31.50 18.20
N TYR A 60 -4.51 30.43 18.02
CA TYR A 60 -3.11 30.37 18.44
C TYR A 60 -2.10 30.67 17.33
N LYS A 61 -2.57 31.01 16.12
CA LYS A 61 -1.76 31.29 14.93
C LYS A 61 -0.76 30.17 14.63
N LEU A 62 -1.22 28.92 14.66
CA LEU A 62 -0.39 27.74 14.41
C LEU A 62 -0.73 27.15 13.04
N PRO A 63 0.25 26.97 12.15
CA PRO A 63 -0.04 26.35 10.86
C PRO A 63 -0.46 24.88 10.96
N VAL A 64 -1.32 24.46 10.05
CA VAL A 64 -1.90 23.12 9.94
C VAL A 64 -1.65 22.57 8.54
N THR A 65 -1.14 21.35 8.47
CA THR A 65 -0.99 20.58 7.23
C THR A 65 -1.83 19.30 7.33
N PHE A 66 -2.55 18.96 6.26
CA PHE A 66 -3.32 17.72 6.19
C PHE A 66 -2.52 16.63 5.47
N ARG A 67 -2.70 15.38 5.91
CA ARG A 67 -2.04 14.23 5.30
C ARG A 67 -2.99 13.05 5.19
N ALA A 68 -3.09 12.50 3.97
CA ALA A 68 -3.71 11.21 3.72
C ALA A 68 -2.65 10.08 3.79
N ALA A 69 -2.26 9.47 2.67
CA ALA A 69 -1.25 8.40 2.64
C ALA A 69 0.21 8.89 2.78
N GLY A 70 0.48 10.14 2.36
CA GLY A 70 1.83 10.68 2.31
C GLY A 70 2.72 10.01 1.26
N THR A 71 2.16 9.74 0.09
CA THR A 71 2.85 9.23 -1.11
C THR A 71 3.30 10.35 -2.06
N SER A 72 3.23 11.61 -1.62
CA SER A 72 3.68 12.79 -2.37
C SER A 72 5.19 12.82 -2.54
N LEU A 73 5.64 13.41 -3.65
CA LEU A 73 7.05 13.44 -4.04
C LEU A 73 7.72 14.81 -3.83
N SER A 74 6.96 15.85 -3.54
CA SER A 74 7.45 17.24 -3.51
C SER A 74 7.30 17.92 -2.15
N GLY A 75 7.13 17.16 -1.06
CA GLY A 75 7.14 17.67 0.31
C GLY A 75 5.85 18.37 0.78
N GLN A 76 4.73 18.16 0.08
CA GLN A 76 3.43 18.76 0.42
C GLN A 76 2.68 18.06 1.56
N ALA A 77 3.04 16.82 1.91
CA ALA A 77 2.38 16.05 2.98
C ALA A 77 3.16 16.05 4.31
N ILE A 78 4.06 17.01 4.50
CA ILE A 78 4.92 17.16 5.68
C ILE A 78 4.88 18.58 6.24
N SER A 79 5.17 18.72 7.54
CA SER A 79 5.05 19.98 8.27
C SER A 79 6.04 20.05 9.43
N ASN A 80 6.48 21.26 9.78
CA ASN A 80 7.21 21.55 11.02
C ASN A 80 6.29 22.07 12.14
N SER A 81 4.97 22.13 11.92
CA SER A 81 3.96 22.62 12.86
C SER A 81 2.99 21.48 13.24
N ILE A 82 1.69 21.60 12.95
CA ILE A 82 0.65 20.61 13.24
C ILE A 82 0.40 19.80 11.97
N LEU A 83 0.54 18.49 12.08
CA LEU A 83 0.21 17.55 11.01
C LEU A 83 -1.06 16.78 11.37
N VAL A 84 -2.12 16.94 10.59
CA VAL A 84 -3.41 16.28 10.80
C VAL A 84 -3.55 15.11 9.82
N ILE A 85 -3.67 13.90 10.35
CA ILE A 85 -3.86 12.68 9.57
C ILE A 85 -5.36 12.48 9.29
N ALA A 86 -5.72 12.38 8.02
CA ALA A 86 -7.05 12.10 7.51
C ALA A 86 -7.02 10.83 6.63
N GLY A 87 -6.70 9.70 7.27
CA GLY A 87 -6.53 8.38 6.63
C GLY A 87 -7.59 7.38 7.11
N LYS A 88 -7.17 6.34 7.85
CA LYS A 88 -7.98 5.16 8.25
C LYS A 88 -9.30 5.41 9.00
N ASN A 89 -9.58 6.65 9.40
CA ASN A 89 -10.86 7.04 10.03
C ASN A 89 -11.84 7.72 9.06
N TRP A 90 -11.42 7.96 7.83
CA TRP A 90 -12.13 8.72 6.79
C TRP A 90 -12.39 7.83 5.58
N GLU A 91 -13.06 6.69 5.78
CA GLU A 91 -13.21 5.64 4.76
C GLU A 91 -14.67 5.42 4.34
N LYS A 92 -15.60 6.34 4.68
CA LYS A 92 -17.01 6.22 4.28
C LYS A 92 -17.19 6.55 2.79
N PHE A 93 -18.13 5.88 2.15
CA PHE A 93 -18.54 6.15 0.77
C PHE A 93 -20.01 5.78 0.53
N THR A 94 -20.59 6.35 -0.54
CA THR A 94 -21.89 5.95 -1.11
C THR A 94 -21.81 5.99 -2.63
N ILE A 95 -22.41 5.00 -3.30
CA ILE A 95 -22.40 4.88 -4.77
C ILE A 95 -23.80 5.23 -5.27
N ALA A 96 -23.89 5.94 -6.40
CA ALA A 96 -25.15 6.13 -7.10
C ALA A 96 -25.74 4.78 -7.57
N PRO A 97 -27.07 4.62 -7.65
CA PRO A 97 -27.69 3.36 -8.05
C PRO A 97 -27.22 2.80 -9.40
N ASP A 98 -26.86 3.68 -10.34
CA ASP A 98 -26.34 3.35 -11.68
C ASP A 98 -24.81 3.20 -11.73
N GLY A 99 -24.12 3.40 -10.61
CA GLY A 99 -22.67 3.38 -10.51
C GLY A 99 -21.96 4.57 -11.16
N ASN A 100 -22.67 5.55 -11.75
CA ASN A 100 -22.07 6.64 -12.54
C ASN A 100 -21.38 7.71 -11.68
N SER A 101 -21.65 7.74 -10.38
CA SER A 101 -20.95 8.60 -9.43
C SER A 101 -20.74 7.91 -8.09
N ILE A 102 -19.72 8.37 -7.36
CA ILE A 102 -19.39 7.90 -6.02
C ILE A 102 -19.05 9.09 -5.13
N ARG A 103 -19.70 9.16 -3.97
CA ARG A 103 -19.34 10.05 -2.86
C ARG A 103 -18.40 9.32 -1.92
N LEU A 104 -17.28 9.92 -1.56
CA LEU A 104 -16.27 9.27 -0.75
C LEU A 104 -15.42 10.23 0.08
N GLN A 105 -15.04 9.76 1.26
CA GLN A 105 -14.14 10.43 2.19
C GLN A 105 -12.66 10.27 1.77
N PRO A 106 -11.76 11.17 2.24
CA PRO A 106 -10.40 11.29 1.72
C PRO A 106 -9.49 10.09 2.01
N GLY A 107 -9.82 9.23 2.97
CA GLY A 107 -8.97 8.16 3.47
C GLY A 107 -9.04 6.83 2.71
N ILE A 108 -9.87 6.73 1.67
CA ILE A 108 -10.00 5.52 0.85
C ILE A 108 -8.84 5.45 -0.16
N VAL A 109 -8.18 4.30 -0.25
CA VAL A 109 -7.12 4.04 -1.25
C VAL A 109 -7.73 3.99 -2.65
N GLY A 110 -7.08 4.58 -3.65
CA GLY A 110 -7.62 4.64 -5.02
C GLY A 110 -7.93 3.27 -5.62
N GLN A 111 -7.06 2.27 -5.44
CA GLN A 111 -7.34 0.90 -5.88
C GLN A 111 -8.56 0.30 -5.18
N ARG A 112 -8.79 0.62 -3.90
CA ARG A 112 -9.97 0.17 -3.18
C ARG A 112 -11.24 0.76 -3.79
N VAL A 113 -11.20 1.97 -4.31
CA VAL A 113 -12.32 2.57 -5.06
C VAL A 113 -12.63 1.74 -6.32
N ASN A 114 -11.61 1.30 -7.06
CA ASN A 114 -11.82 0.41 -8.21
C ASN A 114 -12.43 -0.93 -7.81
N ASP A 115 -11.99 -1.52 -6.70
CA ASP A 115 -12.54 -2.79 -6.22
C ASP A 115 -14.03 -2.64 -5.83
N ILE A 116 -14.40 -1.49 -5.24
CA ILE A 116 -15.79 -1.12 -4.90
C ILE A 116 -16.65 -0.93 -6.16
N LEU A 117 -16.09 -0.34 -7.22
CA LEU A 117 -16.81 -0.01 -8.46
C LEU A 117 -16.86 -1.18 -9.46
N LYS A 118 -16.00 -2.19 -9.30
CA LYS A 118 -15.88 -3.35 -10.19
C LYS A 118 -17.23 -4.05 -10.47
N PRO A 119 -18.13 -4.29 -9.49
CA PRO A 119 -19.43 -4.91 -9.75
C PRO A 119 -20.34 -4.11 -10.68
N PHE A 120 -20.10 -2.80 -10.83
CA PHE A 120 -20.87 -1.91 -11.69
C PHE A 120 -20.28 -1.78 -13.11
N GLY A 121 -19.16 -2.46 -13.41
CA GLY A 121 -18.42 -2.27 -14.66
C GLY A 121 -17.81 -0.87 -14.78
N LYS A 122 -17.51 -0.24 -13.63
CA LYS A 122 -16.98 1.13 -13.53
C LYS A 122 -15.60 1.14 -12.89
N LYS A 123 -14.87 2.23 -13.10
CA LYS A 123 -13.60 2.53 -12.44
C LYS A 123 -13.52 3.98 -11.96
N PHE A 124 -12.65 4.20 -10.99
CA PHE A 124 -12.21 5.51 -10.56
C PHE A 124 -11.33 6.13 -11.66
N PRO A 125 -11.66 7.31 -12.19
CA PRO A 125 -10.99 7.83 -13.38
C PRO A 125 -9.51 8.23 -13.16
N PRO A 126 -9.14 8.95 -12.08
CA PRO A 126 -7.73 9.23 -11.82
C PRO A 126 -6.93 7.96 -11.54
N ASP A 127 -5.84 7.75 -12.27
CA ASP A 127 -5.06 6.51 -12.27
C ASP A 127 -3.54 6.71 -11.99
N PRO A 128 -3.13 7.45 -10.94
CA PRO A 128 -1.71 7.68 -10.65
C PRO A 128 -0.93 6.38 -10.43
N ALA A 129 0.37 6.38 -10.72
CA ALA A 129 1.23 5.21 -10.52
C ALA A 129 1.19 4.66 -9.07
N SER A 130 0.87 5.52 -8.10
CA SER A 130 0.71 5.16 -6.69
C SER A 130 -0.72 4.72 -6.29
N LEU A 131 -1.65 4.48 -7.24
CA LEU A 131 -3.07 4.19 -6.98
C LEU A 131 -3.33 3.08 -5.95
N LYS A 132 -2.44 2.08 -5.89
CA LYS A 132 -2.49 0.98 -4.89
C LYS A 132 -2.16 1.42 -3.46
N SER A 133 -1.81 2.67 -3.23
CA SER A 133 -1.38 3.21 -1.93
C SER A 133 -1.88 4.62 -1.66
N ALA A 134 -1.95 5.46 -2.70
CA ALA A 134 -2.47 6.81 -2.62
C ALA A 134 -3.95 6.79 -2.22
N MET A 135 -4.32 7.75 -1.38
CA MET A 135 -5.69 7.92 -0.90
C MET A 135 -6.36 9.08 -1.63
N VAL A 136 -7.67 8.98 -1.80
CA VAL A 136 -8.50 9.86 -2.64
C VAL A 136 -8.31 11.34 -2.31
N GLY A 137 -8.21 11.71 -1.03
CA GLY A 137 -7.99 13.10 -0.64
C GLY A 137 -6.69 13.66 -1.22
N GLY A 138 -5.62 12.86 -1.18
CA GLY A 138 -4.34 13.21 -1.79
C GLY A 138 -4.41 13.23 -3.32
N ILE A 139 -5.10 12.28 -3.93
CA ILE A 139 -5.26 12.21 -5.40
C ILE A 139 -5.95 13.49 -5.90
N ILE A 140 -7.06 13.90 -5.27
CA ILE A 140 -7.82 15.08 -5.67
C ILE A 140 -7.05 16.37 -5.38
N GLN A 141 -6.49 16.52 -4.17
CA GLN A 141 -5.81 17.76 -3.80
C GLN A 141 -4.47 17.96 -4.50
N ASN A 142 -3.88 16.94 -5.11
CA ASN A 142 -2.70 17.11 -6.00
C ASN A 142 -3.10 17.13 -7.49
N ASN A 143 -4.40 16.99 -7.81
CA ASN A 143 -4.89 16.69 -9.16
C ASN A 143 -4.07 15.57 -9.83
N ALA A 144 -3.73 14.54 -9.06
CA ALA A 144 -2.87 13.46 -9.52
C ALA A 144 -3.53 12.77 -10.72
N SER A 145 -2.73 12.55 -11.75
CA SER A 145 -3.13 11.92 -13.00
C SER A 145 -2.33 10.64 -13.22
N GLY A 146 -2.56 9.97 -14.34
CA GLY A 146 -1.77 8.81 -14.74
C GLY A 146 -1.85 8.52 -16.23
N MET A 147 -1.72 7.23 -16.58
CA MET A 147 -1.49 6.75 -17.94
C MET A 147 -2.67 7.01 -18.87
N SER A 148 -3.89 6.80 -18.39
CA SER A 148 -5.09 6.80 -19.23
C SER A 148 -5.93 8.04 -19.03
N CYS A 149 -5.89 8.67 -17.86
CA CYS A 149 -6.84 9.75 -17.55
C CYS A 149 -6.50 11.09 -18.23
N GLY A 150 -5.22 11.34 -18.54
CA GLY A 150 -4.77 12.55 -19.23
C GLY A 150 -5.28 13.86 -18.58
N THR A 151 -5.55 14.86 -19.41
CA THR A 151 -6.23 16.10 -18.99
C THR A 151 -7.77 15.99 -18.99
N HIS A 152 -8.32 14.90 -19.56
CA HIS A 152 -9.74 14.75 -19.87
C HIS A 152 -10.53 13.95 -18.82
N GLN A 153 -9.85 13.17 -17.98
CA GLN A 153 -10.43 12.36 -16.88
C GLN A 153 -9.66 12.52 -15.56
N ASN A 154 -8.90 13.61 -15.39
CA ASN A 154 -8.29 13.94 -14.11
C ASN A 154 -9.34 14.36 -13.06
N SER A 155 -8.90 14.67 -11.84
CA SER A 155 -9.82 15.01 -10.75
C SER A 155 -10.67 16.25 -11.06
N TYR A 156 -10.11 17.23 -11.79
CA TYR A 156 -10.80 18.46 -12.17
C TYR A 156 -12.03 18.17 -13.05
N GLN A 157 -11.88 17.31 -14.07
CA GLN A 157 -12.97 16.98 -14.99
C GLN A 157 -14.06 16.10 -14.35
N MET A 158 -13.68 15.35 -13.32
CA MET A 158 -14.49 14.29 -12.73
C MET A 158 -15.19 14.71 -11.44
N LEU A 159 -14.78 15.80 -10.80
CA LEU A 159 -15.40 16.30 -9.56
C LEU A 159 -16.79 16.91 -9.84
N LEU A 160 -17.81 16.45 -9.11
CA LEU A 160 -19.18 16.96 -9.19
C LEU A 160 -19.47 17.96 -8.07
N SER A 161 -19.06 17.63 -6.85
CA SER A 161 -19.25 18.46 -5.67
C SER A 161 -18.23 18.08 -4.59
N ALA A 162 -18.01 18.98 -3.64
CA ALA A 162 -17.08 18.79 -2.54
C ALA A 162 -17.66 19.29 -1.22
N ARG A 163 -17.29 18.62 -0.14
CA ARG A 163 -17.59 19.02 1.24
C ARG A 163 -16.31 19.50 1.89
N LEU A 164 -16.27 20.78 2.22
CA LEU A 164 -15.07 21.54 2.54
C LEU A 164 -15.15 22.14 3.94
N ILE A 165 -14.03 22.16 4.66
CA ILE A 165 -13.88 22.91 5.90
C ILE A 165 -12.82 23.99 5.68
N LEU A 166 -13.24 25.25 5.72
CA LEU A 166 -12.39 26.43 5.51
C LEU A 166 -11.51 26.71 6.74
N ALA A 167 -10.53 27.60 6.60
CA ALA A 167 -9.55 27.91 7.64
C ALA A 167 -10.16 28.40 8.97
N ASP A 168 -11.33 29.05 8.91
CA ASP A 168 -12.10 29.54 10.06
C ASP A 168 -13.00 28.47 10.71
N GLY A 169 -13.02 27.25 10.16
CA GLY A 169 -13.89 26.15 10.57
C GLY A 169 -15.27 26.15 9.91
N THR A 170 -15.53 27.04 8.94
CA THR A 170 -16.78 27.04 8.18
C THR A 170 -16.89 25.77 7.33
N LEU A 171 -17.99 25.04 7.49
CA LEU A 171 -18.34 23.88 6.67
C LEU A 171 -19.18 24.32 5.47
N LEU A 172 -18.72 23.98 4.27
CA LEU A 172 -19.42 24.21 3.01
C LEU A 172 -19.52 22.90 2.22
N ASP A 173 -20.73 22.41 2.04
CA ASP A 173 -21.05 21.37 1.06
C ASP A 173 -21.58 22.03 -0.21
N THR A 174 -20.87 21.86 -1.32
CA THR A 174 -21.26 22.45 -2.62
C THR A 174 -22.28 21.60 -3.38
N GLY A 175 -22.49 20.35 -2.95
CA GLY A 175 -23.51 19.43 -3.48
C GLY A 175 -24.87 19.55 -2.77
N ASP A 176 -24.96 20.36 -1.71
CA ASP A 176 -26.17 20.58 -0.93
C ASP A 176 -26.69 22.02 -1.07
N GLU A 177 -27.94 22.17 -1.54
CA GLU A 177 -28.52 23.49 -1.81
C GLU A 177 -28.75 24.34 -0.56
N GLU A 178 -29.07 23.71 0.57
CA GLU A 178 -29.29 24.43 1.84
C GLU A 178 -27.98 25.00 2.36
N SER A 179 -26.92 24.19 2.34
CA SER A 179 -25.54 24.59 2.63
C SER A 179 -25.10 25.76 1.75
N LYS A 180 -25.33 25.71 0.43
CA LYS A 180 -25.01 26.82 -0.48
C LYS A 180 -25.79 28.09 -0.13
N LYS A 181 -27.10 28.00 0.13
CA LYS A 181 -27.93 29.16 0.53
C LYS A 181 -27.43 29.78 1.82
N LYS A 182 -27.15 28.95 2.83
CA LYS A 182 -26.59 29.40 4.12
C LYS A 182 -25.25 30.10 3.92
N PHE A 183 -24.35 29.53 3.12
CA PHE A 183 -23.04 30.12 2.83
C PHE A 183 -23.17 31.45 2.10
N ARG A 184 -24.07 31.58 1.11
CA ARG A 184 -24.33 32.89 0.46
C ARG A 184 -24.78 33.95 1.46
N HIS A 185 -25.59 33.57 2.44
CA HIS A 185 -26.10 34.49 3.46
C HIS A 185 -25.02 34.89 4.48
N THR A 186 -24.19 33.94 4.93
CA THR A 186 -23.17 34.18 5.95
C THR A 186 -21.84 34.72 5.38
N HIS A 187 -21.53 34.41 4.12
CA HIS A 187 -20.29 34.79 3.44
C HIS A 187 -20.54 35.51 2.09
N PRO A 188 -21.40 36.56 2.04
CA PRO A 188 -21.73 37.24 0.79
C PRO A 188 -20.50 37.90 0.14
N ALA A 189 -19.57 38.40 0.96
CA ALA A 189 -18.32 38.98 0.48
C ALA A 189 -17.44 37.95 -0.23
N PHE A 190 -17.36 36.72 0.30
CA PHE A 190 -16.58 35.65 -0.31
C PHE A 190 -17.08 35.32 -1.71
N ILE A 191 -18.40 35.17 -1.85
CA ILE A 191 -19.05 34.88 -3.14
C ILE A 191 -18.85 36.05 -4.12
N ARG A 192 -18.97 37.29 -3.66
CA ARG A 192 -18.72 38.47 -4.49
C ARG A 192 -17.28 38.48 -5.02
N THR A 193 -16.29 38.26 -4.16
CA THR A 193 -14.89 38.20 -4.57
C THR A 193 -14.65 37.12 -5.61
N ILE A 194 -15.22 35.91 -5.46
CA ILE A 194 -15.10 34.86 -6.47
C ILE A 194 -15.66 35.32 -7.83
N CYS A 195 -16.82 35.97 -7.85
CA CYS A 195 -17.41 36.52 -9.08
C CYS A 195 -16.54 37.64 -9.68
N ASP A 196 -16.04 38.56 -8.86
CA ASP A 196 -15.19 39.67 -9.31
C ASP A 196 -13.89 39.15 -9.93
N LEU A 197 -13.27 38.13 -9.31
CA LEU A 197 -12.10 37.44 -9.86
C LEU A 197 -12.41 36.77 -11.20
N ARG A 198 -13.53 36.05 -11.30
CA ARG A 198 -14.00 35.42 -12.55
C ARG A 198 -14.15 36.47 -13.65
N ASP A 199 -14.86 37.56 -13.37
CA ASP A 199 -15.17 38.60 -14.37
C ASP A 199 -13.90 39.32 -14.82
N ARG A 200 -12.96 39.58 -13.90
CA ARG A 200 -11.65 40.14 -14.22
C ARG A 200 -10.81 39.20 -15.11
N VAL A 201 -10.77 37.91 -14.81
CA VAL A 201 -10.05 36.92 -15.62
C VAL A 201 -10.64 36.80 -17.02
N LYS A 202 -11.97 36.74 -17.14
CA LYS A 202 -12.66 36.68 -18.43
C LYS A 202 -12.48 37.95 -19.27
N ALA A 203 -12.37 39.11 -18.63
CA ALA A 203 -12.10 40.38 -19.31
C ALA A 203 -10.64 40.50 -19.80
N ASP A 204 -9.67 39.87 -19.13
CA ASP A 204 -8.27 39.82 -19.58
C ASP A 204 -8.04 38.66 -20.57
N VAL A 205 -8.17 38.98 -21.86
CA VAL A 205 -8.01 38.02 -22.97
C VAL A 205 -6.66 37.30 -22.92
N LYS A 206 -5.57 38.03 -22.62
CA LYS A 206 -4.21 37.44 -22.60
C LYS A 206 -4.06 36.44 -21.45
N LEU A 207 -4.55 36.80 -20.26
CA LEU A 207 -4.55 35.89 -19.12
C LEU A 207 -5.42 34.66 -19.39
N SER A 208 -6.62 34.86 -19.97
CA SER A 208 -7.51 33.77 -20.34
C SER A 208 -6.89 32.80 -21.35
N GLU A 209 -6.20 33.31 -22.38
CA GLU A 209 -5.49 32.49 -23.36
C GLU A 209 -4.32 31.73 -22.74
N LEU A 210 -3.54 32.36 -21.86
CA LEU A 210 -2.46 31.71 -21.11
C LEU A 210 -2.99 30.54 -20.28
N ILE A 211 -4.06 30.76 -19.51
CA ILE A 211 -4.70 29.72 -18.69
C ILE A 211 -5.17 28.56 -19.57
N ARG A 212 -5.90 28.81 -20.65
CA ARG A 212 -6.36 27.74 -21.56
C ARG A 212 -5.20 26.94 -22.13
N ARG A 213 -4.11 27.61 -22.53
CA ARG A 213 -2.93 26.95 -23.07
C ARG A 213 -2.18 26.12 -22.03
N LYS A 214 -2.03 26.63 -20.80
CA LYS A 214 -1.33 25.90 -19.73
C LYS A 214 -2.09 24.66 -19.27
N TYR A 215 -3.42 24.68 -19.29
CA TYR A 215 -4.26 23.52 -18.96
C TYR A 215 -4.65 22.66 -20.18
N SER A 216 -4.16 22.97 -21.38
CA SER A 216 -4.27 22.06 -22.54
C SER A 216 -3.33 20.86 -22.42
N ILE A 217 -2.29 21.00 -21.61
CA ILE A 217 -1.38 19.93 -21.16
C ILE A 217 -1.60 19.66 -19.67
N LYS A 218 -1.04 18.57 -19.18
CA LYS A 218 -1.00 18.30 -17.74
C LYS A 218 -0.21 19.41 -17.03
N ASN A 219 -0.85 20.10 -16.09
CA ASN A 219 -0.22 21.17 -15.32
C ASN A 219 -0.82 21.22 -13.91
N VAL A 220 0.05 21.05 -12.91
CA VAL A 220 -0.27 21.16 -11.49
C VAL A 220 0.70 22.09 -10.75
N THR A 221 1.43 22.94 -11.48
CA THR A 221 2.23 24.01 -10.89
C THR A 221 1.31 25.18 -10.51
N GLY A 222 1.30 25.60 -9.24
CA GLY A 222 0.38 26.63 -8.75
C GLY A 222 -1.02 26.12 -8.38
N LEU A 223 -1.95 27.05 -8.14
CA LEU A 223 -3.36 26.72 -7.96
C LEU A 223 -4.06 26.52 -9.31
N SER A 224 -5.06 25.64 -9.35
CA SER A 224 -5.95 25.49 -10.50
C SER A 224 -6.77 26.77 -10.73
N ILE A 225 -6.39 27.61 -11.69
CA ILE A 225 -7.08 28.89 -11.99
C ILE A 225 -7.98 28.83 -13.22
N ASN A 226 -8.05 27.70 -13.94
CA ASN A 226 -9.06 27.50 -14.98
C ASN A 226 -10.53 27.49 -14.55
N PRO A 227 -10.93 27.23 -13.28
CA PRO A 227 -12.33 27.39 -12.90
C PRO A 227 -12.91 28.77 -13.22
N PHE A 228 -12.09 29.83 -13.17
CA PHE A 228 -12.52 31.20 -13.46
C PHE A 228 -12.89 31.44 -14.93
N ILE A 229 -12.50 30.52 -15.82
CA ILE A 229 -12.86 30.55 -17.24
C ILE A 229 -14.01 29.60 -17.51
N ASP A 230 -13.93 28.39 -16.95
CA ASP A 230 -14.80 27.27 -17.33
C ASP A 230 -16.20 27.35 -16.71
N PHE A 231 -16.37 28.08 -15.60
CA PHE A 231 -17.63 28.10 -14.85
C PHE A 231 -18.19 29.51 -14.66
N GLU A 232 -19.53 29.58 -14.56
CA GLU A 232 -20.27 30.78 -14.16
C GLU A 232 -20.71 30.71 -12.70
N ASP A 233 -21.11 29.54 -12.19
CA ASP A 233 -21.56 29.41 -10.80
C ASP A 233 -20.37 29.53 -9.82
N PRO A 234 -20.38 30.49 -8.87
CA PRO A 234 -19.32 30.62 -7.88
C PRO A 234 -19.10 29.35 -7.05
N PHE A 235 -20.12 28.50 -6.85
CA PHE A 235 -19.92 27.23 -6.12
C PHE A 235 -19.19 26.18 -6.95
N GLN A 236 -19.36 26.16 -8.27
CA GLN A 236 -18.56 25.32 -9.15
C GLN A 236 -17.11 25.80 -9.21
N ILE A 237 -16.89 27.11 -9.19
CA ILE A 237 -15.54 27.70 -9.08
C ILE A 237 -14.88 27.25 -7.77
N ILE A 238 -15.56 27.45 -6.62
CA ILE A 238 -15.06 27.02 -5.30
C ILE A 238 -14.75 25.52 -5.27
N THR A 239 -15.65 24.70 -5.80
CA THR A 239 -15.47 23.23 -5.85
C THR A 239 -14.19 22.85 -6.57
N ASN A 240 -13.96 23.43 -7.74
CA ASN A 240 -12.84 23.06 -8.61
C ASN A 240 -11.52 23.71 -8.22
N LEU A 241 -11.53 24.84 -7.50
CA LEU A 241 -10.31 25.43 -6.92
C LEU A 241 -9.62 24.50 -5.91
N ILE A 242 -10.35 23.57 -5.29
CA ILE A 242 -9.78 22.62 -4.33
C ILE A 242 -8.94 21.54 -5.00
N VAL A 243 -9.21 21.24 -6.28
CA VAL A 243 -8.42 20.29 -7.06
C VAL A 243 -7.05 20.89 -7.34
N GLY A 244 -5.98 20.19 -6.96
CA GLY A 244 -4.61 20.71 -7.07
C GLY A 244 -4.25 21.77 -6.02
N SER A 245 -5.11 22.03 -5.02
CA SER A 245 -4.82 23.03 -3.98
C SER A 245 -3.78 22.59 -2.93
N GLU A 246 -3.41 21.30 -2.90
CA GLU A 246 -2.45 20.71 -1.97
C GLU A 246 -2.74 21.01 -0.49
N GLY A 247 -4.03 21.16 -0.14
CA GLY A 247 -4.48 21.47 1.22
C GLY A 247 -4.19 22.90 1.67
N THR A 248 -3.84 23.81 0.75
CA THR A 248 -3.57 25.22 1.04
C THR A 248 -4.84 26.08 1.13
N LEU A 249 -5.99 25.61 0.63
CA LEU A 249 -7.24 26.39 0.60
C LEU A 249 -8.27 25.90 1.63
N ALA A 250 -8.45 24.59 1.75
CA ALA A 250 -9.43 23.99 2.66
C ALA A 250 -9.11 22.52 2.93
N PHE A 251 -9.70 21.98 3.99
CA PHE A 251 -9.78 20.53 4.19
C PHE A 251 -10.90 19.93 3.34
N LEU A 252 -10.59 18.88 2.56
CA LEU A 252 -11.56 18.11 1.78
C LEU A 252 -12.12 16.94 2.62
N ALA A 253 -13.32 17.10 3.15
CA ALA A 253 -13.97 16.10 4.01
C ALA A 253 -14.66 14.98 3.21
N GLU A 254 -15.23 15.31 2.05
CA GLU A 254 -15.86 14.38 1.12
C GLU A 254 -15.81 14.94 -0.31
N ALA A 255 -15.69 14.07 -1.30
CA ALA A 255 -15.81 14.41 -2.72
C ALA A 255 -16.86 13.54 -3.38
N ASN A 256 -17.66 14.11 -4.28
CA ASN A 256 -18.53 13.38 -5.20
C ASN A 256 -17.88 13.36 -6.59
N MET A 257 -17.53 12.17 -7.08
CA MET A 257 -16.78 11.99 -8.33
C MET A 257 -17.62 11.23 -9.34
N LYS A 258 -17.56 11.64 -10.62
CA LYS A 258 -17.98 10.80 -11.74
C LYS A 258 -17.13 9.52 -11.78
N THR A 259 -17.73 8.43 -12.23
CA THR A 259 -17.03 7.19 -12.57
C THR A 259 -17.01 7.02 -14.09
N VAL A 260 -16.05 6.25 -14.60
CA VAL A 260 -15.96 5.93 -16.03
C VAL A 260 -16.13 4.43 -16.25
N VAL A 261 -16.50 4.07 -17.47
CA VAL A 261 -16.63 2.66 -17.87
C VAL A 261 -15.28 1.96 -17.78
N GLU A 262 -15.28 0.75 -17.26
CA GLU A 262 -14.14 -0.15 -17.36
C GLU A 262 -14.39 -1.14 -18.50
N TYR A 263 -13.79 -0.86 -19.65
CA TYR A 263 -13.94 -1.67 -20.86
C TYR A 263 -13.37 -3.07 -20.69
N SER A 264 -14.12 -4.09 -21.13
CA SER A 264 -13.70 -5.50 -21.02
C SER A 264 -12.74 -5.93 -22.14
N PHE A 265 -12.80 -5.30 -23.31
CA PHE A 265 -11.97 -5.63 -24.46
C PHE A 265 -10.79 -4.67 -24.53
N LYS A 266 -9.57 -5.19 -24.46
CA LYS A 266 -8.32 -4.41 -24.46
C LYS A 266 -7.28 -5.11 -25.30
N ALA A 267 -6.44 -4.33 -25.95
CA ALA A 267 -5.24 -4.83 -26.61
C ALA A 267 -4.07 -3.90 -26.34
N SER A 268 -2.86 -4.48 -26.30
CA SER A 268 -1.62 -3.70 -26.18
C SER A 268 -0.57 -4.16 -27.19
N ALA A 269 0.36 -3.26 -27.52
CA ALA A 269 1.51 -3.55 -28.37
C ALA A 269 2.76 -2.84 -27.85
N ILE A 270 3.91 -3.47 -28.04
CA ILE A 270 5.24 -2.88 -27.83
C ILE A 270 5.86 -2.60 -29.20
N LEU A 271 6.28 -1.36 -29.43
CA LEU A 271 6.95 -0.92 -30.65
C LEU A 271 8.37 -0.51 -30.32
N TYR A 272 9.30 -0.87 -31.20
CA TYR A 272 10.73 -0.63 -31.03
C TYR A 272 11.20 0.37 -32.08
N PHE A 273 11.69 1.52 -31.64
CA PHE A 273 12.17 2.59 -32.51
C PHE A 273 13.69 2.70 -32.47
N PRO A 274 14.33 3.05 -33.61
CA PRO A 274 15.78 3.21 -33.67
C PRO A 274 16.28 4.37 -32.80
N THR A 275 15.45 5.40 -32.60
CA THR A 275 15.80 6.61 -31.86
C THR A 275 14.64 7.10 -30.97
N VAL A 276 14.93 7.78 -29.86
CA VAL A 276 13.92 8.49 -29.03
C VAL A 276 13.11 9.49 -29.87
N ARG A 277 13.79 10.18 -30.80
CA ARG A 277 13.15 11.15 -31.69
C ARG A 277 12.07 10.53 -32.58
N SER A 278 12.40 9.42 -33.26
CA SER A 278 11.44 8.72 -34.13
C SER A 278 10.25 8.16 -33.34
N ALA A 279 10.46 7.72 -32.09
CA ALA A 279 9.36 7.35 -31.20
C ALA A 279 8.43 8.53 -30.88
N CYS A 280 8.97 9.70 -30.54
CA CYS A 280 8.18 10.92 -30.30
C CYS A 280 7.40 11.38 -31.55
N GLU A 281 8.01 11.28 -32.74
CA GLU A 281 7.33 11.55 -34.02
C GLU A 281 6.19 10.55 -34.28
N GLY A 282 6.34 9.30 -33.84
CA GLY A 282 5.29 8.27 -33.81
C GLY A 282 4.10 8.68 -32.95
N VAL A 283 4.37 9.09 -31.70
CA VAL A 283 3.36 9.56 -30.73
C VAL A 283 2.49 10.68 -31.30
N LEU A 284 3.13 11.64 -31.98
CA LEU A 284 2.45 12.78 -32.62
C LEU A 284 1.36 12.35 -33.62
N LYS A 285 1.60 11.30 -34.40
CA LYS A 285 0.59 10.78 -35.33
C LYS A 285 -0.44 9.89 -34.62
N LEU A 286 -0.02 9.13 -33.62
CA LEU A 286 -0.90 8.27 -32.83
C LEU A 286 -1.95 9.04 -32.02
N LYS A 287 -1.68 10.29 -31.61
CA LYS A 287 -2.65 11.12 -30.88
C LYS A 287 -4.01 11.27 -31.56
N LYS A 288 -4.06 11.14 -32.90
CA LYS A 288 -5.28 11.22 -33.70
C LYS A 288 -5.97 9.87 -33.94
N SER A 289 -5.43 8.80 -33.38
CA SER A 289 -5.91 7.41 -33.52
C SER A 289 -6.66 6.97 -32.25
N PRO A 290 -7.43 5.87 -32.27
CA PRO A 290 -8.19 5.37 -31.11
C PRO A 290 -7.29 4.66 -30.07
N VAL A 291 -6.21 5.32 -29.65
CA VAL A 291 -5.34 4.88 -28.56
C VAL A 291 -5.86 5.40 -27.22
N ALA A 292 -5.87 4.54 -26.21
CA ALA A 292 -6.23 4.89 -24.84
C ALA A 292 -5.01 5.35 -24.02
N ALA A 293 -3.82 4.86 -24.35
CA ALA A 293 -2.56 5.27 -23.76
C ALA A 293 -1.41 5.01 -24.73
N VAL A 294 -0.38 5.87 -24.68
CA VAL A 294 0.92 5.64 -25.32
C VAL A 294 2.00 6.07 -24.34
N GLU A 295 2.72 5.09 -23.81
CA GLU A 295 3.89 5.30 -22.96
C GLU A 295 5.17 5.22 -23.81
N MET A 296 6.18 6.01 -23.47
CA MET A 296 7.53 5.92 -24.06
C MET A 296 8.57 5.58 -22.99
N PHE A 297 9.55 4.78 -23.37
CA PHE A 297 10.72 4.43 -22.56
C PHE A 297 11.99 4.64 -23.38
N ASP A 298 12.96 5.35 -22.82
CA ASP A 298 14.29 5.41 -23.41
C ASP A 298 15.09 4.12 -23.19
N ARG A 299 16.30 4.05 -23.75
CA ARG A 299 17.16 2.87 -23.60
C ARG A 299 17.50 2.56 -22.14
N LEU A 300 17.70 3.57 -21.30
CA LEU A 300 18.11 3.41 -19.91
C LEU A 300 16.95 2.89 -19.04
N ALA A 301 15.72 3.34 -19.31
CA ALA A 301 14.49 2.79 -18.76
C ALA A 301 14.39 1.30 -19.06
N ILE A 302 14.53 0.91 -20.33
CA ILE A 302 14.48 -0.50 -20.74
C ILE A 302 15.61 -1.31 -20.11
N LYS A 303 16.83 -0.75 -20.05
CA LYS A 303 17.98 -1.41 -19.42
C LYS A 303 17.71 -1.78 -17.96
N SER A 304 16.93 -0.96 -17.25
CA SER A 304 16.61 -1.23 -15.85
C SER A 304 15.71 -2.46 -15.65
N VAL A 305 14.97 -2.90 -16.67
CA VAL A 305 13.96 -3.97 -16.55
C VAL A 305 14.17 -5.15 -17.51
N GLU A 306 15.08 -5.05 -18.48
CA GLU A 306 15.28 -6.06 -19.52
C GLU A 306 15.70 -7.44 -18.99
N ASP A 307 16.45 -7.50 -17.88
CA ASP A 307 16.85 -8.77 -17.25
C ASP A 307 15.71 -9.46 -16.48
N LYS A 308 14.72 -8.68 -16.03
CA LYS A 308 13.52 -9.19 -15.35
C LYS A 308 12.40 -9.54 -16.33
N SER A 309 12.51 -9.10 -17.58
CA SER A 309 11.47 -9.23 -18.61
C SER A 309 11.80 -10.35 -19.59
N ILE A 310 11.95 -11.58 -19.07
CA ILE A 310 12.42 -12.75 -19.83
C ILE A 310 11.52 -13.05 -21.05
N ASP A 311 10.21 -12.79 -20.91
CA ASP A 311 9.22 -12.98 -21.98
C ASP A 311 9.30 -11.90 -23.09
N LEU A 312 10.17 -10.90 -22.95
CA LEU A 312 10.36 -9.79 -23.88
C LEU A 312 11.83 -9.69 -24.35
N PRO A 313 12.38 -10.72 -25.03
CA PRO A 313 13.81 -10.80 -25.34
C PRO A 313 14.30 -9.66 -26.25
N LEU A 314 13.43 -9.08 -27.08
CA LEU A 314 13.77 -7.99 -27.99
C LEU A 314 14.18 -6.69 -27.26
N LEU A 315 13.82 -6.53 -25.98
CA LEU A 315 14.23 -5.37 -25.18
C LEU A 315 15.76 -5.24 -25.09
N LYS A 316 16.48 -6.37 -25.00
CA LYS A 316 17.95 -6.40 -24.92
C LYS A 316 18.64 -5.98 -26.21
N LEU A 317 17.92 -6.06 -27.34
CA LEU A 317 18.42 -5.70 -28.66
C LEU A 317 18.18 -4.22 -29.01
N LEU A 318 17.65 -3.43 -28.08
CA LEU A 318 17.39 -2.02 -28.30
C LEU A 318 18.72 -1.23 -28.41
N PRO A 319 18.92 -0.43 -29.47
CA PRO A 319 20.10 0.42 -29.64
C PRO A 319 20.30 1.43 -28.51
N ASN A 320 21.50 2.00 -28.39
CA ASN A 320 21.81 2.99 -27.35
C ASN A 320 20.92 4.24 -27.39
N ASP A 321 20.46 4.65 -28.58
CA ASP A 321 19.51 5.75 -28.76
C ASP A 321 18.06 5.26 -28.93
N GLY A 322 17.85 3.94 -28.94
CA GLY A 322 16.55 3.33 -29.18
C GLY A 322 15.55 3.64 -28.09
N ALA A 323 14.27 3.63 -28.46
CA ALA A 323 13.16 3.83 -27.56
C ALA A 323 12.06 2.82 -27.82
N VAL A 324 11.23 2.60 -26.80
CA VAL A 324 10.07 1.71 -26.87
C VAL A 324 8.80 2.52 -26.66
N LEU A 325 7.78 2.27 -27.49
CA LEU A 325 6.41 2.69 -27.21
C LEU A 325 5.58 1.51 -26.72
N LEU A 326 4.86 1.68 -25.61
CA LEU A 326 3.81 0.77 -25.17
C LEU A 326 2.46 1.42 -25.43
N ILE A 327 1.68 0.81 -26.32
CA ILE A 327 0.39 1.32 -26.77
C ILE A 327 -0.73 0.49 -26.14
N LYS A 328 -1.80 1.16 -25.73
CA LYS A 328 -3.07 0.57 -25.29
C LYS A 328 -4.21 1.02 -26.17
N THR A 329 -5.13 0.13 -26.52
CA THR A 329 -6.48 0.48 -26.97
C THR A 329 -7.51 -0.36 -26.21
N GLU A 330 -8.71 0.18 -26.03
CA GLU A 330 -9.81 -0.47 -25.33
C GLU A 330 -11.15 -0.16 -26.00
N ALA A 331 -12.12 -1.07 -25.86
CA ALA A 331 -13.42 -0.97 -26.49
C ALA A 331 -14.53 -1.71 -25.72
N ASP A 332 -15.77 -1.40 -26.07
CA ASP A 332 -16.98 -2.02 -25.53
C ASP A 332 -17.24 -3.43 -26.09
N ASN A 333 -16.74 -3.72 -27.29
CA ASN A 333 -16.88 -5.01 -27.95
C ASN A 333 -15.65 -5.34 -28.83
N ASP A 334 -15.46 -6.62 -29.12
CA ASP A 334 -14.33 -7.13 -29.91
C ASP A 334 -14.27 -6.53 -31.32
N LYS A 335 -15.40 -6.36 -32.02
CA LYS A 335 -15.43 -5.78 -33.37
C LYS A 335 -14.85 -4.36 -33.40
N THR A 336 -15.22 -3.52 -32.43
CA THR A 336 -14.64 -2.18 -32.27
C THR A 336 -13.16 -2.26 -31.91
N LEU A 337 -12.75 -3.19 -31.04
CA LEU A 337 -11.34 -3.39 -30.69
C LEU A 337 -10.49 -3.72 -31.92
N GLN A 338 -10.91 -4.68 -32.75
CA GLN A 338 -10.19 -5.07 -33.96
C GLN A 338 -10.14 -3.93 -34.98
N GLN A 339 -11.20 -3.12 -35.09
CA GLN A 339 -11.20 -1.92 -35.92
C GLN A 339 -10.18 -0.87 -35.42
N ASN A 340 -10.13 -0.64 -34.10
CA ASN A 340 -9.15 0.27 -33.49
C ASN A 340 -7.72 -0.22 -33.77
N ILE A 341 -7.44 -1.52 -33.58
CA ILE A 341 -6.14 -2.12 -33.87
C ILE A 341 -5.76 -1.86 -35.34
N LYS A 342 -6.65 -2.13 -36.29
CA LYS A 342 -6.39 -1.92 -37.73
C LYS A 342 -6.05 -0.46 -38.05
N GLU A 343 -6.80 0.49 -37.48
CA GLU A 343 -6.56 1.91 -37.66
C GLU A 343 -5.19 2.33 -37.10
N ILE A 344 -4.88 1.90 -35.87
CA ILE A 344 -3.60 2.17 -35.21
C ILE A 344 -2.44 1.56 -36.01
N THR A 345 -2.55 0.31 -36.46
CA THR A 345 -1.53 -0.35 -37.29
C THR A 345 -1.30 0.38 -38.61
N THR A 346 -2.34 0.97 -39.22
CA THR A 346 -2.22 1.77 -40.45
C THR A 346 -1.43 3.06 -40.23
N VAL A 347 -1.52 3.64 -39.03
CA VAL A 347 -0.69 4.81 -38.65
C VAL A 347 0.74 4.38 -38.40
N ILE A 348 0.95 3.28 -37.68
CA ILE A 348 2.27 2.75 -37.33
C ILE A 348 3.06 2.32 -38.58
N SER A 349 2.41 1.77 -39.60
CA SER A 349 3.09 1.28 -40.82
C SER A 349 3.80 2.38 -41.64
N LYS A 350 3.61 3.66 -41.26
CA LYS A 350 4.29 4.81 -41.87
C LYS A 350 5.65 5.12 -41.23
N PHE A 351 6.01 4.41 -40.17
CA PHE A 351 7.24 4.61 -39.41
C PHE A 351 8.17 3.40 -39.54
N GLU A 352 9.47 3.67 -39.49
CA GLU A 352 10.48 2.62 -39.42
C GLU A 352 10.61 2.12 -37.97
N THR A 353 10.03 0.95 -37.70
CA THR A 353 10.22 0.20 -36.45
C THR A 353 11.30 -0.86 -36.64
N LEU A 354 12.11 -1.10 -35.61
CA LEU A 354 13.17 -2.12 -35.64
C LEU A 354 12.64 -3.55 -35.83
N TYR A 355 11.40 -3.80 -35.40
CA TYR A 355 10.72 -5.09 -35.50
C TYR A 355 9.25 -4.90 -35.90
N PRO A 356 8.60 -5.89 -36.54
CA PRO A 356 7.18 -5.84 -36.86
C PRO A 356 6.31 -5.62 -35.62
N THR A 357 5.26 -4.79 -35.76
CA THR A 357 4.32 -4.52 -34.67
C THR A 357 3.30 -5.65 -34.53
N ARG A 358 3.08 -6.14 -33.31
CA ARG A 358 2.04 -7.11 -32.96
C ARG A 358 1.22 -6.61 -31.77
N PHE A 359 -0.10 -6.53 -31.95
CA PHE A 359 -1.03 -6.37 -30.84
C PHE A 359 -1.37 -7.74 -30.23
N THR A 360 -1.60 -7.76 -28.93
CA THR A 360 -2.20 -8.89 -28.22
C THR A 360 -3.38 -8.41 -27.38
N ASP A 361 -4.49 -9.11 -27.50
CA ASP A 361 -5.71 -8.98 -26.68
C ASP A 361 -5.79 -10.07 -25.60
N ILE A 362 -4.75 -10.90 -25.49
CA ILE A 362 -4.64 -11.93 -24.46
C ILE A 362 -4.14 -11.29 -23.17
N GLU A 363 -4.97 -11.32 -22.13
CA GLU A 363 -4.70 -10.66 -20.85
C GLU A 363 -3.38 -11.06 -20.21
N SER A 364 -3.03 -12.35 -20.21
CA SER A 364 -1.75 -12.81 -19.67
C SER A 364 -0.56 -12.27 -20.45
N GLU A 365 -0.68 -12.07 -21.77
CA GLU A 365 0.40 -11.53 -22.60
C GLU A 365 0.55 -10.03 -22.38
N TYR A 366 -0.50 -9.22 -22.55
CA TYR A 366 -0.36 -7.77 -22.36
C TYR A 366 -0.02 -7.38 -20.92
N ASN A 367 -0.43 -8.18 -19.92
CA ASN A 367 -0.08 -7.90 -18.52
C ASN A 367 1.44 -7.96 -18.28
N THR A 368 2.20 -8.76 -19.05
CA THR A 368 3.66 -8.74 -18.99
C THR A 368 4.22 -7.37 -19.41
N TYR A 369 3.60 -6.71 -20.40
CA TYR A 369 4.03 -5.39 -20.89
C TYR A 369 3.80 -4.31 -19.84
N TRP A 370 2.64 -4.34 -19.17
CA TRP A 370 2.31 -3.40 -18.10
C TRP A 370 3.09 -3.67 -16.80
N THR A 371 3.49 -4.92 -16.57
CA THR A 371 4.40 -5.29 -15.48
C THR A 371 5.78 -4.71 -15.71
N MET A 372 6.32 -4.79 -16.94
CA MET A 372 7.56 -4.14 -17.34
C MET A 372 7.49 -2.62 -17.08
N ARG A 373 6.43 -1.95 -17.56
CA ARG A 373 6.17 -0.51 -17.31
C ARG A 373 6.17 -0.16 -15.82
N SER A 374 5.47 -0.95 -15.01
CA SER A 374 5.33 -0.69 -13.57
C SER A 374 6.63 -0.95 -12.80
N GLY A 375 7.55 -1.74 -13.36
CA GLY A 375 8.82 -2.13 -12.74
C GLY A 375 9.97 -1.15 -12.89
N ILE A 376 9.86 -0.12 -13.75
CA ILE A 376 10.96 0.82 -14.08
C ILE A 376 11.39 1.63 -12.85
N PHE A 377 10.52 2.51 -12.34
CA PHE A 377 10.84 3.36 -11.18
C PHE A 377 11.30 2.56 -9.95
N PRO A 378 10.63 1.44 -9.59
CA PRO A 378 11.13 0.51 -8.59
C PRO A 378 12.56 0.03 -8.84
N THR A 379 12.84 -0.45 -10.06
CA THR A 379 14.12 -1.08 -10.32
C THR A 379 15.25 -0.05 -10.32
N VAL A 380 15.05 1.10 -10.96
CA VAL A 380 15.98 2.25 -10.88
C VAL A 380 16.24 2.63 -9.43
N GLY A 381 15.17 2.75 -8.64
CA GLY A 381 15.28 2.96 -7.20
C GLY A 381 16.12 1.90 -6.50
N SER A 382 15.94 0.61 -6.80
CA SER A 382 16.69 -0.48 -6.14
C SER A 382 18.14 -0.61 -6.57
N THR A 383 18.49 -0.17 -7.79
CA THR A 383 19.84 -0.29 -8.37
C THR A 383 20.66 0.98 -8.20
N ARG A 384 20.07 2.05 -7.64
CA ARG A 384 20.78 3.29 -7.32
C ARG A 384 21.96 3.03 -6.38
N PRO A 385 22.99 3.90 -6.39
CA PRO A 385 24.02 3.89 -5.35
C PRO A 385 23.39 4.03 -3.96
N ILE A 386 23.68 3.08 -3.06
CA ILE A 386 23.15 3.11 -1.70
C ILE A 386 23.57 4.40 -0.99
N GLY A 387 22.65 5.04 -0.27
CA GLY A 387 22.84 6.36 0.33
C GLY A 387 22.30 7.52 -0.50
N THR A 388 22.07 7.32 -1.80
CA THR A 388 21.44 8.34 -2.66
C THR A 388 19.92 8.28 -2.62
N THR A 389 19.26 9.38 -2.98
CA THR A 389 17.81 9.46 -3.18
C THR A 389 17.47 9.16 -4.63
N CYS A 390 16.46 8.30 -4.83
CA CYS A 390 15.82 8.13 -6.13
C CYS A 390 14.84 9.30 -6.32
N LEU A 391 15.25 10.31 -7.08
CA LEU A 391 14.48 11.52 -7.33
C LEU A 391 13.80 11.39 -8.69
N ILE A 392 12.51 11.69 -8.75
CA ILE A 392 11.71 11.69 -9.97
C ILE A 392 11.08 13.07 -10.15
N GLU A 393 11.38 13.69 -11.27
CA GLU A 393 10.68 14.89 -11.75
C GLU A 393 9.74 14.53 -12.89
N ASP A 394 8.76 15.38 -13.14
CA ASP A 394 7.70 15.20 -14.12
C ASP A 394 7.43 16.54 -14.83
N VAL A 395 7.68 16.60 -16.12
CA VAL A 395 7.49 17.80 -16.94
C VAL A 395 6.51 17.51 -18.07
N ALA A 396 5.76 18.52 -18.48
CA ALA A 396 4.88 18.39 -19.64
C ALA A 396 5.22 19.41 -20.72
N PHE A 397 5.19 18.96 -21.97
CA PHE A 397 5.38 19.78 -23.16
C PHE A 397 4.14 19.70 -24.05
N GLN A 398 3.98 20.69 -24.94
CA GLN A 398 3.06 20.51 -26.05
C GLN A 398 3.54 19.34 -26.90
N ILE A 399 2.60 18.55 -27.42
CA ILE A 399 2.94 17.29 -28.09
C ILE A 399 3.83 17.54 -29.32
N GLU A 400 3.66 18.68 -29.99
CA GLU A 400 4.45 19.12 -31.15
C GLU A 400 5.93 19.35 -30.82
N ASP A 401 6.22 19.76 -29.59
CA ASP A 401 7.58 20.06 -29.13
C ASP A 401 8.30 18.82 -28.58
N LEU A 402 7.56 17.74 -28.32
CA LEU A 402 8.03 16.55 -27.62
C LEU A 402 9.34 15.97 -28.18
N PRO A 403 9.55 15.82 -29.52
CA PRO A 403 10.80 15.29 -30.05
C PRO A 403 12.03 16.15 -29.73
N ASN A 404 11.90 17.48 -29.81
CA ASN A 404 13.00 18.41 -29.55
C ASN A 404 13.24 18.59 -28.05
N ALA A 405 12.17 18.76 -27.27
CA ALA A 405 12.24 18.96 -25.83
C ALA A 405 12.89 17.78 -25.10
N THR A 406 12.60 16.55 -25.54
CA THR A 406 13.21 15.34 -24.96
C THR A 406 14.70 15.25 -25.24
N SER A 407 15.13 15.62 -26.46
CA SER A 407 16.53 15.63 -26.83
C SER A 407 17.31 16.63 -25.99
N ASP A 408 16.79 17.86 -25.85
CA ASP A 408 17.44 18.89 -25.05
C ASP A 408 17.48 18.54 -23.56
N LEU A 409 16.40 17.96 -23.01
CA LEU A 409 16.35 17.50 -21.63
C LEU A 409 17.43 16.45 -21.36
N ARG A 410 17.60 15.48 -22.26
CA ARG A 410 18.65 14.47 -22.15
C ARG A 410 20.05 15.08 -22.18
N GLU A 411 20.27 16.08 -23.03
CA GLU A 411 21.56 16.79 -23.09
C GLU A 411 21.86 17.52 -21.77
N ILE A 412 20.86 18.18 -21.17
CA ILE A 412 21.01 18.80 -19.84
C ILE A 412 21.42 17.75 -18.81
N LEU A 413 20.72 16.60 -18.75
CA LEU A 413 21.04 15.54 -17.79
C LEU A 413 22.48 15.02 -17.94
N ILE A 414 22.95 14.86 -19.18
CA ILE A 414 24.33 14.44 -19.46
C ILE A 414 25.33 15.52 -19.04
N ARG A 415 25.11 16.79 -19.42
CA ARG A 415 25.99 17.93 -19.07
C ARG A 415 26.10 18.13 -17.56
N HIS A 416 25.03 17.86 -16.82
CA HIS A 416 24.99 17.94 -15.35
C HIS A 416 25.38 16.62 -14.65
N ASN A 417 26.05 15.71 -15.36
CA ASN A 417 26.62 14.48 -14.80
C ASN A 417 25.58 13.50 -14.21
N TYR A 418 24.45 13.32 -14.90
CA TYR A 418 23.49 12.23 -14.70
C TYR A 418 23.39 11.32 -15.95
N PRO A 419 24.48 10.66 -16.39
CA PRO A 419 24.48 9.84 -17.59
C PRO A 419 23.57 8.61 -17.50
N GLU A 420 23.20 8.18 -16.29
CA GLU A 420 22.26 7.09 -16.01
C GLU A 420 20.81 7.55 -15.83
N ALA A 421 20.51 8.84 -16.05
CA ALA A 421 19.16 9.35 -15.89
C ALA A 421 18.20 8.66 -16.85
N VAL A 422 17.07 8.22 -16.31
CA VAL A 422 16.06 7.47 -17.06
C VAL A 422 14.94 8.39 -17.46
N ILE A 423 14.60 8.47 -18.75
CA ILE A 423 13.43 9.20 -19.25
C ILE A 423 12.33 8.21 -19.69
N TYR A 424 11.14 8.40 -19.14
CA TYR A 424 9.94 7.65 -19.56
C TYR A 424 8.66 8.41 -19.21
N GLY A 425 7.54 8.07 -19.81
CA GLY A 425 6.26 8.62 -19.34
C GLY A 425 5.11 8.56 -20.33
N HIS A 426 4.07 9.31 -20.00
CA HIS A 426 2.80 9.41 -20.70
C HIS A 426 2.94 10.27 -21.96
N ALA A 427 3.63 9.73 -22.97
CA ALA A 427 3.96 10.44 -24.20
C ALA A 427 2.72 10.99 -24.92
N LEU A 428 1.59 10.27 -24.88
CA LEU A 428 0.32 10.71 -25.45
C LEU A 428 -0.17 12.06 -24.88
N GLU A 429 0.22 12.37 -23.66
CA GLU A 429 -0.16 13.59 -22.92
C GLU A 429 0.98 14.61 -22.84
N GLY A 430 2.07 14.38 -23.59
CA GLY A 430 3.27 15.23 -23.57
C GLY A 430 4.00 15.24 -22.23
N ASN A 431 3.69 14.30 -21.32
CA ASN A 431 4.27 14.24 -19.98
C ASN A 431 5.41 13.22 -19.91
N PHE A 432 6.60 13.68 -19.49
CA PHE A 432 7.74 12.84 -19.23
C PHE A 432 8.26 12.97 -17.82
N HIS A 433 8.60 11.81 -17.28
CA HIS A 433 9.35 11.66 -16.06
C HIS A 433 10.82 11.48 -16.38
N PHE A 434 11.68 12.10 -15.57
CA PHE A 434 13.09 11.73 -15.52
C PHE A 434 13.49 11.34 -14.09
N ILE A 435 14.22 10.23 -13.97
CA ILE A 435 14.70 9.72 -12.69
C ILE A 435 16.20 9.94 -12.60
N ILE A 436 16.64 10.53 -11.49
CA ILE A 436 18.06 10.72 -11.16
C ILE A 436 18.39 10.15 -9.77
N ASN A 437 19.65 9.79 -9.60
CA ASN A 437 20.18 9.36 -8.30
C ASN A 437 20.92 10.53 -7.67
N GLN A 438 20.33 11.15 -6.64
CA GLN A 438 20.85 12.37 -6.05
C GLN A 438 21.29 12.16 -4.60
N SER A 439 22.54 12.50 -4.28
CA SER A 439 22.99 12.66 -2.89
C SER A 439 22.70 14.08 -2.40
N PHE A 440 22.37 14.22 -1.12
CA PHE A 440 22.22 15.54 -0.50
C PHE A 440 23.14 15.71 0.71
N ASP A 441 24.22 14.93 0.76
CA ASP A 441 25.14 14.88 1.90
C ASP A 441 26.25 15.95 1.80
N THR A 442 26.53 16.51 0.62
CA THR A 442 27.59 17.52 0.43
C THR A 442 27.08 18.77 -0.30
N ALA A 443 27.74 19.91 -0.08
CA ALA A 443 27.39 21.18 -0.73
C ALA A 443 27.55 21.12 -2.26
N GLU A 444 28.55 20.39 -2.76
CA GLU A 444 28.80 20.19 -4.19
C GLU A 444 27.66 19.43 -4.84
N SER A 445 27.19 18.35 -4.21
CA SER A 445 26.06 17.56 -4.71
C SER A 445 24.77 18.38 -4.76
N ILE A 446 24.52 19.22 -3.76
CA ILE A 446 23.36 20.14 -3.73
C ILE A 446 23.48 21.19 -4.84
N ALA A 447 24.68 21.75 -5.06
CA ALA A 447 24.91 22.72 -6.13
C ALA A 447 24.73 22.12 -7.53
N GLN A 448 25.17 20.87 -7.75
CA GLN A 448 24.93 20.14 -9.00
C GLN A 448 23.43 20.01 -9.28
N TYR A 449 22.63 19.61 -8.28
CA TYR A 449 21.17 19.54 -8.40
C TYR A 449 20.55 20.90 -8.71
N ASP A 450 20.94 21.97 -7.98
CA ASP A 450 20.41 23.31 -8.20
C ASP A 450 20.71 23.82 -9.62
N ASN A 451 21.93 23.65 -10.10
CA ASN A 451 22.32 24.05 -11.45
C ASN A 451 21.51 23.31 -12.53
N MET A 452 21.35 21.99 -12.37
CA MET A 452 20.54 21.17 -13.26
C MET A 452 19.08 21.64 -13.28
N MET A 453 18.48 21.83 -12.10
CA MET A 453 17.09 22.28 -11.98
C MET A 453 16.87 23.65 -12.63
N ASN A 454 17.77 24.61 -12.44
CA ASN A 454 17.67 25.92 -13.08
C ASN A 454 17.70 25.82 -14.62
N GLU A 455 18.53 24.96 -15.19
CA GLU A 455 18.52 24.71 -16.64
C GLU A 455 17.25 24.02 -17.12
N VAL A 456 16.74 23.02 -16.38
CA VAL A 456 15.45 22.38 -16.69
C VAL A 456 14.32 23.40 -16.62
N ILE A 457 14.31 24.30 -15.64
CA ILE A 457 13.30 25.36 -15.53
C ILE A 457 13.33 26.29 -16.73
N ASN A 458 14.53 26.73 -17.17
CA ASN A 458 14.67 27.56 -18.36
C ASN A 458 14.22 26.82 -19.62
N LEU A 459 14.54 25.53 -19.74
CA LEU A 459 14.10 24.69 -20.85
C LEU A 459 12.57 24.62 -20.91
N VAL A 460 11.94 24.28 -19.81
CA VAL A 460 10.50 24.04 -19.74
C VAL A 460 9.71 25.34 -19.85
N VAL A 461 10.06 26.35 -19.06
CA VAL A 461 9.29 27.61 -18.99
C VAL A 461 9.62 28.54 -20.14
N ASP A 462 10.91 28.81 -20.37
CA ASP A 462 11.31 29.89 -21.27
C ASP A 462 11.37 29.43 -22.74
N LYS A 463 11.91 28.23 -23.00
CA LYS A 463 12.07 27.70 -24.37
C LYS A 463 10.79 27.04 -24.90
N TYR A 464 10.22 26.08 -24.18
CA TYR A 464 9.08 25.29 -24.65
C TYR A 464 7.73 25.73 -24.07
N GLN A 465 7.73 26.62 -23.08
CA GLN A 465 6.51 27.13 -22.43
C GLN A 465 5.60 26.00 -21.87
N GLY A 466 6.21 24.87 -21.50
CA GLY A 466 5.57 23.69 -20.91
C GLY A 466 5.20 23.88 -19.43
N SER A 467 5.01 22.77 -18.73
CA SER A 467 4.73 22.75 -17.29
C SER A 467 5.85 22.07 -16.51
N LEU A 468 6.27 22.69 -15.41
CA LEU A 468 7.28 22.15 -14.49
C LEU A 468 6.79 20.95 -13.70
N LYS A 469 5.46 20.81 -13.56
CA LYS A 469 4.80 19.70 -12.87
C LYS A 469 3.57 19.27 -13.62
N ALA A 470 3.60 18.05 -14.14
CA ALA A 470 2.48 17.46 -14.84
C ALA A 470 1.44 16.88 -13.87
N GLU A 471 1.87 16.17 -12.83
CA GLU A 471 0.97 15.38 -11.98
C GLU A 471 1.38 15.21 -10.51
N HIS A 472 2.64 15.47 -10.15
CA HIS A 472 3.14 15.22 -8.78
C HIS A 472 2.86 16.36 -7.77
N GLY A 473 2.17 17.42 -8.20
CA GLY A 473 1.94 18.64 -7.44
C GLY A 473 3.15 19.58 -7.46
N THR A 474 2.91 20.85 -7.16
CA THR A 474 3.94 21.87 -6.97
C THR A 474 4.81 21.55 -5.76
N GLY A 475 4.14 21.19 -4.65
CA GLY A 475 4.78 20.98 -3.38
C GLY A 475 5.61 22.16 -2.90
N ARG A 476 6.67 21.83 -2.17
CA ARG A 476 7.76 22.73 -1.77
C ARG A 476 8.83 22.82 -2.84
N ASN A 477 8.98 21.76 -3.64
CA ASN A 477 10.02 21.66 -4.66
C ASN A 477 9.87 22.74 -5.74
N MET A 478 8.65 22.99 -6.22
CA MET A 478 8.40 23.94 -7.31
C MET A 478 7.76 25.26 -6.86
N ALA A 479 7.51 25.41 -5.56
CA ALA A 479 6.99 26.65 -4.97
C ALA A 479 7.75 27.93 -5.39
N PRO A 480 9.10 27.97 -5.44
CA PRO A 480 9.81 29.21 -5.80
C PRO A 480 9.69 29.56 -7.29
N PHE A 481 9.23 28.62 -8.12
CA PHE A 481 9.17 28.77 -9.58
C PHE A 481 7.76 28.98 -10.13
N VAL A 482 6.72 28.94 -9.29
CA VAL A 482 5.32 29.15 -9.73
C VAL A 482 5.16 30.50 -10.43
N ARG A 483 5.69 31.58 -9.85
CA ARG A 483 5.65 32.91 -10.47
C ARG A 483 6.40 32.95 -11.80
N LYS A 484 7.52 32.23 -11.91
CA LYS A 484 8.27 32.13 -13.17
C LYS A 484 7.46 31.42 -14.26
N GLU A 485 6.80 30.31 -13.94
CA GLU A 485 5.98 29.55 -14.92
C GLU A 485 4.76 30.33 -15.41
N TRP A 486 4.09 31.05 -14.51
CA TRP A 486 2.78 31.67 -14.76
C TRP A 486 2.84 33.18 -15.06
N GLY A 487 3.93 33.85 -14.69
CA GLY A 487 4.03 35.31 -14.73
C GLY A 487 3.24 36.00 -13.61
N ASP A 488 3.46 37.31 -13.45
CA ASP A 488 2.98 38.09 -12.30
C ASP A 488 1.46 38.09 -12.17
N LYS A 489 0.72 38.36 -13.25
CA LYS A 489 -0.76 38.47 -13.21
C LYS A 489 -1.45 37.18 -12.73
N ALA A 490 -1.01 36.03 -13.26
CA ALA A 490 -1.60 34.75 -12.88
C ALA A 490 -1.19 34.36 -11.46
N PHE A 491 0.07 34.64 -11.07
CA PHE A 491 0.53 34.40 -9.71
C PHE A 491 -0.19 35.28 -8.68
N GLU A 492 -0.43 36.56 -8.99
CA GLU A 492 -1.23 37.48 -8.17
C GLU A 492 -2.67 36.97 -8.00
N LEU A 493 -3.31 36.48 -9.07
CA LEU A 493 -4.62 35.83 -8.98
C LEU A 493 -4.60 34.64 -8.01
N MET A 494 -3.57 33.78 -8.08
CA MET A 494 -3.42 32.65 -7.15
C MET A 494 -3.26 33.13 -5.70
N LEU A 495 -2.51 34.20 -5.47
CA LEU A 495 -2.38 34.83 -4.14
C LEU A 495 -3.69 35.41 -3.63
N GLU A 496 -4.47 36.07 -4.49
CA GLU A 496 -5.79 36.59 -4.13
C GLU A 496 -6.74 35.47 -3.71
N VAL A 497 -6.73 34.33 -4.44
CA VAL A 497 -7.46 33.12 -4.04
C VAL A 497 -6.96 32.60 -2.69
N LYS A 498 -5.64 32.46 -2.51
CA LYS A 498 -5.07 31.99 -1.23
C LYS A 498 -5.49 32.89 -0.07
N ASN A 499 -5.43 34.21 -0.24
CA ASN A 499 -5.81 35.18 0.78
C ASN A 499 -7.32 35.19 1.06
N LEU A 500 -8.15 34.85 0.07
CA LEU A 500 -9.59 34.70 0.26
C LEU A 500 -9.94 33.49 1.14
N PHE A 501 -9.29 32.35 0.90
CA PHE A 501 -9.55 31.09 1.63
C PHE A 501 -8.83 31.02 2.98
N ASP A 502 -7.62 31.57 3.07
CA ASP A 502 -6.75 31.51 4.23
C ASP A 502 -5.96 32.83 4.40
N PRO A 503 -6.63 33.91 4.84
CA PRO A 503 -6.04 35.25 4.96
C PRO A 503 -4.89 35.33 5.97
N LYS A 504 -4.74 34.33 6.85
CA LYS A 504 -3.70 34.27 7.87
C LYS A 504 -2.54 33.33 7.50
N GLY A 505 -2.61 32.66 6.34
CA GLY A 505 -1.56 31.75 5.88
C GLY A 505 -1.34 30.53 6.78
N LEU A 506 -2.40 30.01 7.41
CA LEU A 506 -2.33 28.88 8.35
C LEU A 506 -2.30 27.52 7.65
N LEU A 507 -2.92 27.40 6.48
CA LEU A 507 -3.08 26.13 5.77
C LEU A 507 -1.88 25.83 4.87
N ASN A 508 -1.17 24.76 5.24
CA ASN A 508 -0.03 24.15 4.56
C ASN A 508 1.06 25.14 4.08
N PRO A 509 1.67 25.95 4.97
CA PRO A 509 2.60 27.01 4.56
C PRO A 509 3.87 26.47 3.88
N GLY A 510 4.36 27.24 2.90
CA GLY A 510 5.54 26.93 2.10
C GLY A 510 5.30 25.88 1.01
N VAL A 511 4.06 25.45 0.81
CA VAL A 511 3.59 24.60 -0.29
C VAL A 511 2.82 25.48 -1.27
N ILE A 512 3.14 25.39 -2.57
CA ILE A 512 2.70 26.30 -3.65
C ILE A 512 3.21 27.75 -3.47
N PHE A 513 2.97 28.35 -2.30
CA PHE A 513 3.35 29.71 -1.96
C PHE A 513 4.53 29.69 -1.00
N ASN A 514 5.65 30.23 -1.44
CA ASN A 514 6.84 30.39 -0.62
C ASN A 514 7.66 31.59 -1.11
N ASP A 515 7.96 32.52 -0.20
CA ASP A 515 8.73 33.72 -0.52
C ASP A 515 10.25 33.46 -0.57
N ASP A 516 10.70 32.30 -0.09
CA ASP A 516 12.10 31.92 -0.14
C ASP A 516 12.46 31.31 -1.50
N PRO A 517 13.25 32.00 -2.35
CA PRO A 517 13.58 31.53 -3.70
C PRO A 517 14.48 30.29 -3.70
N LYS A 518 15.03 29.89 -2.54
CA LYS A 518 15.87 28.70 -2.38
C LYS A 518 15.20 27.61 -1.54
N CYS A 519 13.88 27.68 -1.34
CA CYS A 519 13.19 26.70 -0.49
C CYS A 519 13.27 25.26 -1.01
N HIS A 520 13.45 25.06 -2.32
CA HIS A 520 13.64 23.75 -2.95
C HIS A 520 14.93 23.04 -2.51
N LEU A 521 15.91 23.79 -1.95
CA LEU A 521 17.19 23.27 -1.46
C LEU A 521 17.23 23.10 0.07
N LYS A 522 16.11 23.34 0.77
CA LYS A 522 16.06 23.29 2.24
C LYS A 522 15.32 22.06 2.73
N ASN A 523 15.67 21.61 3.94
CA ASN A 523 15.04 20.48 4.61
C ASN A 523 15.13 19.17 3.82
N LEU A 524 16.23 18.99 3.09
CA LEU A 524 16.54 17.77 2.35
C LEU A 524 16.81 16.63 3.34
N LYS A 525 16.27 15.44 3.06
CA LYS A 525 16.44 14.27 3.93
C LYS A 525 17.72 13.53 3.54
N THR A 526 18.48 13.07 4.54
CA THR A 526 19.60 12.15 4.34
C THR A 526 19.12 10.70 4.40
N LEU A 527 19.85 9.80 3.72
CA LEU A 527 19.54 8.37 3.66
C LEU A 527 20.72 7.54 4.19
N PRO A 528 20.95 7.53 5.51
CA PRO A 528 22.07 6.81 6.10
C PRO A 528 21.98 5.31 5.82
N ILE A 529 23.12 4.71 5.48
CA ILE A 529 23.27 3.27 5.28
C ILE A 529 23.06 2.58 6.62
N THR A 530 22.10 1.65 6.67
CA THR A 530 21.58 1.06 7.91
C THR A 530 21.72 -0.46 7.91
N HIS A 531 21.13 -1.13 6.91
CA HIS A 531 21.19 -2.59 6.79
C HIS A 531 20.78 -3.03 5.38
N PRO A 532 21.45 -4.03 4.77
CA PRO A 532 21.19 -4.45 3.39
C PRO A 532 19.72 -4.78 3.08
N LEU A 533 18.99 -5.33 4.05
CA LEU A 533 17.56 -5.64 3.92
C LEU A 533 16.66 -4.41 3.70
N ILE A 534 17.08 -3.21 4.11
CA ILE A 534 16.26 -1.98 4.05
C ILE A 534 16.94 -0.81 3.34
N ASP A 535 18.22 -0.91 2.99
CA ASP A 535 18.97 0.20 2.35
C ASP A 535 18.43 0.56 0.96
N LYS A 536 17.85 -0.42 0.26
CA LYS A 536 17.13 -0.19 -1.01
C LYS A 536 15.86 0.66 -0.85
N CYS A 537 15.35 0.88 0.36
CA CYS A 537 14.12 1.64 0.59
C CYS A 537 14.27 3.12 0.22
N ILE A 538 13.32 3.64 -0.56
CA ILE A 538 13.22 5.08 -0.90
C ILE A 538 12.18 5.83 -0.04
N GLU A 539 11.57 5.16 0.94
CA GLU A 539 10.54 5.71 1.84
C GLU A 539 9.21 6.09 1.14
N CYS A 540 8.89 5.46 0.01
CA CYS A 540 7.66 5.76 -0.76
C CYS A 540 6.35 5.48 -0.02
N GLY A 541 6.35 4.56 0.96
CA GLY A 541 5.18 4.24 1.79
C GLY A 541 4.23 3.20 1.18
N PHE A 542 4.53 2.61 0.03
CA PHE A 542 3.65 1.60 -0.58
C PHE A 542 3.45 0.36 0.30
N CYS A 543 4.43 0.07 1.14
CA CYS A 543 4.40 -1.03 2.10
C CYS A 543 3.37 -0.85 3.24
N GLU A 544 2.84 0.36 3.46
CA GLU A 544 1.98 0.67 4.60
C GLU A 544 0.58 0.05 4.51
N ILE A 545 0.09 -0.22 3.29
CA ILE A 545 -1.25 -0.81 3.08
C ILE A 545 -1.35 -2.23 3.64
N ASN A 546 -0.25 -2.98 3.60
CA ASN A 546 -0.15 -4.36 4.08
C ASN A 546 0.43 -4.47 5.50
N CYS A 547 0.81 -3.36 6.13
CA CYS A 547 1.36 -3.35 7.48
C CYS A 547 0.22 -3.32 8.50
N VAL A 548 0.00 -4.41 9.23
CA VAL A 548 -1.09 -4.53 10.23
C VAL A 548 -1.04 -3.46 11.32
N SER A 549 0.16 -3.00 11.70
CA SER A 549 0.32 -1.96 12.73
C SER A 549 0.22 -0.53 12.17
N SER A 550 -0.02 -0.36 10.87
CA SER A 550 -0.17 0.96 10.23
C SER A 550 -1.41 1.68 10.78
N GLY A 551 -1.18 2.82 11.42
CA GLY A 551 -2.20 3.59 12.15
C GLY A 551 -2.42 3.15 13.61
N PHE A 552 -1.87 2.01 14.04
CA PHE A 552 -1.87 1.56 15.44
C PHE A 552 -0.61 2.01 16.20
N THR A 553 0.58 1.72 15.65
CA THR A 553 1.88 2.17 16.17
C THR A 553 2.72 2.76 15.04
N LEU A 554 3.77 2.06 14.58
CA LEU A 554 4.55 2.42 13.41
C LEU A 554 4.17 1.54 12.22
N SER A 555 4.23 2.11 11.02
CA SER A 555 4.17 1.38 9.76
C SER A 555 5.54 0.78 9.38
N SER A 556 5.59 -0.03 8.33
CA SER A 556 6.86 -0.57 7.80
C SER A 556 7.81 0.53 7.31
N ARG A 557 7.31 1.56 6.60
CA ARG A 557 8.11 2.73 6.21
C ARG A 557 8.64 3.47 7.44
N GLN A 558 7.78 3.72 8.42
CA GLN A 558 8.14 4.47 9.61
C GLN A 558 9.23 3.77 10.42
N ARG A 559 9.21 2.43 10.51
CA ARG A 559 10.30 1.66 11.14
C ARG A 559 11.66 1.94 10.50
N ILE A 560 11.71 1.97 9.16
CA ILE A 560 12.94 2.27 8.41
C ILE A 560 13.41 3.69 8.72
N VAL A 561 12.49 4.67 8.72
CA VAL A 561 12.83 6.08 9.05
C VAL A 561 13.47 6.19 10.44
N ILE A 562 12.89 5.53 11.46
CA ILE A 562 13.43 5.58 12.82
C ILE A 562 14.80 4.89 12.91
N GLN A 563 14.96 3.74 12.25
CA GLN A 563 16.21 2.98 12.29
C GLN A 563 17.34 3.71 11.58
N ARG A 564 17.04 4.38 10.47
CA ARG A 564 17.98 5.30 9.81
C ARG A 564 18.45 6.42 10.73
N GLU A 565 17.53 7.05 11.47
CA GLU A 565 17.93 8.10 12.42
C GLU A 565 18.74 7.54 13.60
N ILE A 566 18.38 6.37 14.12
CA ILE A 566 19.16 5.67 15.15
C ILE A 566 20.59 5.44 14.65
N THR A 567 20.75 4.85 13.46
CA THR A 567 22.07 4.61 12.86
C THR A 567 22.84 5.89 12.60
N ARG A 568 22.18 6.96 12.13
CA ARG A 568 22.81 8.28 11.95
C ARG A 568 23.38 8.79 13.27
N LEU A 569 22.58 8.81 14.34
CA LEU A 569 23.01 9.28 15.66
C LEU A 569 24.10 8.38 16.28
N GLU A 570 24.04 7.07 16.03
CA GLU A 570 25.08 6.13 16.43
C GLU A 570 26.41 6.42 15.73
N ASN A 571 26.37 6.78 14.44
CA ASN A 571 27.56 7.07 13.64
C ASN A 571 28.14 8.45 13.96
N THR A 572 27.29 9.49 14.05
CA THR A 572 27.73 10.87 14.30
C THR A 572 28.05 11.15 15.76
N LYS A 573 27.56 10.31 16.68
CA LYS A 573 27.58 10.54 18.14
C LYS A 573 26.87 11.83 18.56
N GLU A 574 26.04 12.38 17.68
CA GLU A 574 25.23 13.55 17.97
C GLU A 574 24.11 13.19 18.95
N ASN A 575 23.88 14.02 19.96
CA ASN A 575 22.76 13.91 20.90
C ASN A 575 22.49 12.49 21.46
N PRO A 576 23.38 11.97 22.32
CA PRO A 576 23.25 10.64 22.93
C PRO A 576 21.92 10.42 23.68
N GLN A 577 21.35 11.47 24.26
CA GLN A 577 20.06 11.41 24.96
C GLN A 577 18.90 11.10 24.00
N ARG A 578 18.87 11.76 22.84
CA ARG A 578 17.87 11.49 21.80
C ARG A 578 18.02 10.08 21.23
N LEU A 579 19.25 9.64 20.96
CA LEU A 579 19.53 8.26 20.52
C LEU A 579 18.93 7.25 21.51
N LYS A 580 19.22 7.41 22.80
CA LYS A 580 18.68 6.52 23.84
C LYS A 580 17.16 6.54 23.88
N SER A 581 16.55 7.73 23.80
CA SER A 581 15.09 7.89 23.77
C SER A 581 14.43 7.20 22.57
N LEU A 582 15.04 7.30 21.38
CA LEU A 582 14.56 6.63 20.17
C LEU A 582 14.69 5.10 20.29
N GLN A 583 15.84 4.60 20.77
CA GLN A 583 16.05 3.16 21.01
C GLN A 583 15.02 2.59 21.99
N ASP A 584 14.77 3.28 23.11
CA ASP A 584 13.82 2.83 24.13
C ASP A 584 12.37 2.86 23.61
N SER A 585 11.99 3.92 22.88
CA SER A 585 10.65 4.05 22.29
C SER A 585 10.40 3.04 21.17
N PHE A 586 11.45 2.65 20.44
CA PHE A 586 11.37 1.70 19.32
C PHE A 586 11.04 0.27 19.80
N VAL A 587 11.37 -0.10 21.04
CA VAL A 587 11.12 -1.45 21.57
C VAL A 587 9.67 -1.86 21.39
N PHE A 588 8.71 -1.03 21.83
CA PHE A 588 7.29 -1.35 21.67
C PHE A 588 6.80 -1.06 20.25
N ALA A 589 7.00 0.17 19.77
CA ALA A 589 6.35 0.66 18.56
C ALA A 589 6.99 0.14 17.26
N GLY A 590 8.29 -0.14 17.28
CA GLY A 590 9.05 -0.68 16.16
C GLY A 590 9.09 -2.20 16.17
N ASP A 591 9.53 -2.80 17.28
CA ASP A 591 9.76 -4.25 17.37
C ASP A 591 8.50 -5.02 17.82
N GLN A 592 8.04 -4.81 19.05
CA GLN A 592 7.03 -5.69 19.66
C GLN A 592 5.67 -5.64 18.96
N SER A 593 5.27 -4.47 18.46
CA SER A 593 4.02 -4.29 17.70
C SER A 593 4.13 -4.69 16.22
N CYS A 594 5.32 -5.05 15.72
CA CYS A 594 5.46 -5.65 14.39
C CYS A 594 5.09 -7.13 14.43
N ALA A 595 4.18 -7.57 13.56
CA ALA A 595 3.85 -8.98 13.39
C ALA A 595 5.05 -9.83 12.94
N GLY A 596 5.98 -9.27 12.16
CA GLY A 596 7.10 -10.02 11.57
C GLY A 596 6.68 -10.94 10.42
N ASP A 597 5.48 -10.76 9.86
CA ASP A 597 4.96 -11.60 8.78
C ASP A 597 5.62 -11.35 7.41
N GLY A 598 6.10 -10.12 7.19
CA GLY A 598 6.69 -9.68 5.95
C GLY A 598 5.69 -9.36 4.83
N LEU A 599 4.38 -9.27 5.07
CA LEU A 599 3.39 -8.91 4.04
C LEU A 599 3.68 -7.56 3.38
N CYS A 600 4.40 -6.68 4.09
CA CYS A 600 4.86 -5.40 3.55
C CYS A 600 5.69 -5.53 2.25
N SER A 601 6.36 -6.66 2.01
CA SER A 601 7.12 -6.90 0.78
C SER A 601 6.23 -7.10 -0.44
N THR A 602 5.03 -7.65 -0.28
CA THR A 602 4.09 -7.95 -1.39
C THR A 602 3.58 -6.68 -2.09
N SER A 603 3.58 -5.55 -1.39
CA SER A 603 3.29 -4.22 -1.92
C SER A 603 4.54 -3.38 -2.20
N CYS A 604 5.71 -3.85 -1.76
CA CYS A 604 6.96 -3.16 -2.01
C CYS A 604 7.43 -3.50 -3.44
N PRO A 605 7.60 -2.52 -4.33
CA PRO A 605 7.98 -2.81 -5.71
C PRO A 605 9.38 -3.43 -5.89
N VAL A 606 10.18 -3.45 -4.83
CA VAL A 606 11.53 -4.02 -4.79
C VAL A 606 11.66 -5.04 -3.66
N GLU A 607 10.51 -5.54 -3.19
CA GLU A 607 10.36 -6.69 -2.29
C GLU A 607 11.03 -6.56 -0.92
N ILE A 608 11.19 -5.34 -0.41
CA ILE A 608 11.76 -5.10 0.93
C ILE A 608 10.86 -5.73 1.99
N ASN A 609 11.43 -6.70 2.71
CA ASN A 609 10.77 -7.35 3.83
C ASN A 609 11.24 -6.74 5.16
N VAL A 610 10.46 -5.79 5.68
CA VAL A 610 10.70 -5.18 6.99
C VAL A 610 10.49 -6.19 8.13
N GLY A 611 9.68 -7.23 7.93
CA GLY A 611 9.52 -8.31 8.91
C GLY A 611 10.84 -9.02 9.20
N ASP A 612 11.60 -9.38 8.16
CA ASP A 612 12.91 -10.03 8.28
C ASP A 612 13.91 -9.11 8.98
N TYR A 613 13.91 -7.82 8.64
CA TYR A 613 14.75 -6.84 9.33
C TYR A 613 14.38 -6.71 10.83
N ILE A 614 13.10 -6.78 11.19
CA ILE A 614 12.71 -6.81 12.61
C ILE A 614 13.15 -8.11 13.28
N HIS A 615 13.22 -9.25 12.58
CA HIS A 615 13.85 -10.46 13.13
C HIS A 615 15.34 -10.24 13.44
N VAL A 616 16.07 -9.52 12.59
CA VAL A 616 17.47 -9.11 12.87
C VAL A 616 17.55 -8.19 14.10
N VAL A 617 16.63 -7.23 14.24
CA VAL A 617 16.58 -6.37 15.44
C VAL A 617 16.35 -7.21 16.70
N ARG A 618 15.42 -8.17 16.66
CA ARG A 618 15.16 -9.10 17.77
C ARG A 618 16.38 -9.95 18.09
N GLU A 619 17.05 -10.49 17.07
CA GLU A 619 18.26 -11.28 17.22
C GLU A 619 19.37 -10.49 17.92
N ASN A 620 19.61 -9.25 17.50
CA ASN A 620 20.58 -8.37 18.13
C ASN A 620 20.23 -8.08 19.60
N ASN A 621 18.94 -7.98 19.94
CA ASN A 621 18.48 -7.82 21.32
C ASN A 621 18.68 -9.10 22.15
N ILE A 622 18.41 -10.28 21.58
CA ILE A 622 18.64 -11.57 22.24
C ILE A 622 20.14 -11.84 22.44
N LYS A 623 21.00 -11.50 21.47
CA LYS A 623 22.47 -11.64 21.58
C LYS A 623 23.05 -10.87 22.77
N LYS A 624 22.41 -9.76 23.16
CA LYS A 624 22.78 -8.95 24.35
C LYS A 624 22.29 -9.55 25.68
N SER A 625 21.43 -10.58 25.67
CA SER A 625 20.83 -11.17 26.87
C SER A 625 21.14 -12.67 27.01
N LYS A 626 22.16 -13.01 27.80
CA LYS A 626 22.53 -14.41 28.11
C LYS A 626 21.34 -15.22 28.67
N ARG A 627 20.54 -14.59 29.54
CA ARG A 627 19.35 -15.23 30.12
C ARG A 627 18.32 -15.60 29.04
N ALA A 628 18.09 -14.73 28.07
CA ALA A 628 17.13 -15.00 27.00
C ALA A 628 17.59 -16.17 26.10
N GLN A 629 18.89 -16.24 25.79
CA GLN A 629 19.48 -17.36 25.06
C GLN A 629 19.32 -18.69 25.81
N GLN A 630 19.69 -18.71 27.09
CA GLN A 630 19.56 -19.90 27.93
C GLN A 630 18.11 -20.40 28.04
N ILE A 631 17.15 -19.48 28.17
CA ILE A 631 15.71 -19.84 28.16
C ILE A 631 15.32 -20.41 26.79
N GLY A 632 15.81 -19.81 25.70
CA GLY A 632 15.60 -20.29 24.33
C GLY A 632 16.08 -21.72 24.15
N GLU A 633 17.35 -22.00 24.47
CA GLU A 633 17.97 -23.33 24.36
C GLU A 633 17.23 -24.34 25.25
N TRP A 634 16.99 -23.98 26.51
CA TRP A 634 16.26 -24.84 27.44
C TRP A 634 14.86 -25.18 26.90
N SER A 635 14.15 -24.21 26.32
CA SER A 635 12.82 -24.43 25.75
C SER A 635 12.84 -25.33 24.51
N ALA A 636 13.90 -25.27 23.70
CA ALA A 636 14.08 -26.09 22.51
C ALA A 636 14.38 -27.55 22.86
N VAL A 637 15.25 -27.77 23.84
CA VAL A 637 15.59 -29.09 24.38
C VAL A 637 14.38 -29.73 25.07
N ASN A 638 13.64 -28.95 25.86
CA ASN A 638 12.50 -29.43 26.65
C ASN A 638 11.14 -29.26 25.94
N PHE A 639 11.15 -29.08 24.62
CA PHE A 639 9.97 -28.72 23.85
C PHE A 639 8.78 -29.67 24.07
N GLY A 640 9.01 -31.00 24.03
CA GLY A 640 7.94 -31.98 24.22
C GLY A 640 7.30 -31.93 25.61
N THR A 641 8.09 -31.62 26.65
CA THR A 641 7.59 -31.44 28.03
C THR A 641 6.73 -30.17 28.12
N LEU A 642 7.19 -29.06 27.53
CA LEU A 642 6.44 -27.80 27.46
C LEU A 642 5.12 -27.97 26.70
N ALA A 643 5.15 -28.68 25.57
CA ALA A 643 3.96 -29.02 24.80
C ALA A 643 2.98 -29.90 25.59
N GLY A 644 3.50 -30.82 26.41
CA GLY A 644 2.73 -31.59 27.39
C GLY A 644 2.04 -30.70 28.42
N GLY A 645 2.78 -29.76 29.02
CA GLY A 645 2.26 -28.80 30.00
C GLY A 645 1.15 -27.91 29.42
N LEU A 646 1.30 -27.43 28.19
CA LEU A 646 0.27 -26.61 27.54
C LEU A 646 -1.05 -27.37 27.37
N ARG A 647 -1.01 -28.65 26.99
CA ARG A 647 -2.23 -29.48 26.90
C ARG A 647 -2.95 -29.58 28.24
N THR A 648 -2.20 -29.78 29.33
CA THR A 648 -2.75 -29.82 30.69
C THR A 648 -3.38 -28.47 31.06
N MET A 649 -2.70 -27.35 30.73
CA MET A 649 -3.26 -26.01 30.94
C MET A 649 -4.57 -25.81 30.18
N LEU A 650 -4.65 -26.19 28.90
CA LEU A 650 -5.88 -26.10 28.11
C LEU A 650 -7.00 -26.98 28.67
N TRP A 651 -6.67 -28.15 29.20
CA TRP A 651 -7.64 -29.02 29.88
C TRP A 651 -8.20 -28.35 31.13
N VAL A 652 -7.33 -27.87 32.03
CA VAL A 652 -7.74 -27.16 33.26
C VAL A 652 -8.62 -25.98 32.91
N ALA A 653 -8.18 -25.15 31.97
CA ALA A 653 -8.88 -23.93 31.65
C ALA A 653 -10.22 -24.17 30.94
N ASN A 654 -10.35 -25.24 30.15
CA ASN A 654 -11.65 -25.69 29.64
C ASN A 654 -12.56 -26.22 30.76
N ALA A 655 -12.02 -26.94 31.76
CA ALA A 655 -12.80 -27.38 32.92
C ALA A 655 -13.29 -26.18 33.73
N THR A 656 -12.42 -25.21 34.04
CA THR A 656 -12.79 -23.96 34.71
C THR A 656 -13.87 -23.20 33.94
N ARG A 657 -13.70 -23.05 32.61
CA ARG A 657 -14.71 -22.42 31.74
C ARG A 657 -16.08 -23.08 31.85
N THR A 658 -16.12 -24.40 31.93
CA THR A 658 -17.37 -25.17 32.03
C THR A 658 -18.10 -24.87 33.34
N VAL A 659 -17.36 -24.52 34.39
CA VAL A 659 -17.90 -24.17 35.71
C VAL A 659 -18.35 -22.71 35.79
N ILE A 660 -17.49 -21.76 35.43
CA ILE A 660 -17.74 -20.31 35.67
C ILE A 660 -18.28 -19.55 34.46
N GLY A 661 -18.27 -20.16 33.27
CA GLY A 661 -18.72 -19.54 32.02
C GLY A 661 -17.73 -18.55 31.40
N ASN A 662 -17.98 -18.19 30.12
CA ASN A 662 -17.07 -17.37 29.31
C ASN A 662 -16.87 -15.94 29.85
N LYS A 663 -17.94 -15.29 30.33
CA LYS A 663 -17.86 -13.90 30.81
C LYS A 663 -17.00 -13.79 32.07
N ALA A 664 -17.20 -14.68 33.04
CA ALA A 664 -16.41 -14.70 34.27
C ALA A 664 -14.95 -15.09 34.01
N MET A 665 -14.71 -16.08 33.14
CA MET A 665 -13.34 -16.47 32.75
C MET A 665 -12.59 -15.32 32.07
N GLY A 666 -13.25 -14.58 31.16
CA GLY A 666 -12.67 -13.40 30.53
C GLY A 666 -12.30 -12.31 31.55
N ALA A 667 -13.19 -12.01 32.52
CA ALA A 667 -12.90 -11.05 33.58
C ALA A 667 -11.74 -11.50 34.50
N PHE A 668 -11.73 -12.77 34.90
CA PHE A 668 -10.68 -13.36 35.72
C PHE A 668 -9.30 -13.27 35.06
N THR A 669 -9.19 -13.69 33.81
CA THR A 669 -7.92 -13.64 33.07
C THR A 669 -7.48 -12.22 32.73
N LYS A 670 -8.40 -11.28 32.50
CA LYS A 670 -8.06 -9.85 32.42
C LYS A 670 -7.46 -9.33 33.73
N GLY A 671 -8.02 -9.74 34.87
CA GLY A 671 -7.47 -9.43 36.20
C GLY A 671 -6.06 -9.99 36.40
N LEU A 672 -5.84 -11.26 36.08
CA LEU A 672 -4.52 -11.90 36.13
C LEU A 672 -3.52 -11.27 35.17
N ARG A 673 -3.94 -10.95 33.95
CA ARG A 673 -3.11 -10.24 32.95
C ARG A 673 -2.69 -8.87 33.47
N PHE A 674 -3.63 -8.10 34.01
CA PHE A 674 -3.33 -6.80 34.62
C PHE A 674 -2.35 -6.94 35.80
N ALA A 675 -2.60 -7.88 36.72
CA ALA A 675 -1.74 -8.13 37.88
C ALA A 675 -0.33 -8.62 37.50
N SER A 676 -0.19 -9.33 36.38
CA SER A 676 1.09 -9.82 35.86
C SER A 676 1.81 -8.84 34.93
N ALA A 677 1.36 -7.59 34.85
CA ALA A 677 1.88 -6.59 33.91
C ALA A 677 1.88 -7.08 32.46
N ASN A 678 0.78 -7.73 32.05
CA ASN A 678 0.54 -8.31 30.73
C ASN A 678 1.36 -9.55 30.37
N ASN A 679 2.05 -10.18 31.33
CA ASN A 679 2.80 -11.43 31.10
C ASN A 679 1.91 -12.68 30.98
N ILE A 680 0.70 -12.66 31.56
CA ILE A 680 -0.26 -13.76 31.42
C ILE A 680 -1.10 -13.56 30.14
N PRO A 681 -1.15 -14.55 29.22
CA PRO A 681 -2.01 -14.55 28.04
C PRO A 681 -3.48 -14.21 28.34
N LEU A 682 -4.11 -13.46 27.45
CA LEU A 682 -5.56 -13.24 27.51
C LEU A 682 -6.31 -14.51 27.09
N TRP A 683 -7.29 -14.93 27.89
CA TRP A 683 -8.23 -15.98 27.50
C TRP A 683 -9.35 -15.39 26.64
N THR A 684 -9.54 -15.95 25.44
CA THR A 684 -10.68 -15.63 24.57
C THR A 684 -11.69 -16.77 24.53
N PRO A 685 -12.99 -16.50 24.26
CA PRO A 685 -13.99 -17.56 24.08
C PRO A 685 -13.66 -18.55 22.96
N ALA A 686 -12.83 -18.14 22.01
CA ALA A 686 -12.33 -18.93 20.90
C ALA A 686 -11.15 -19.84 21.27
N LEU A 687 -10.67 -19.84 22.53
CA LEU A 687 -9.52 -20.67 22.89
C LEU A 687 -9.86 -22.17 22.75
N PRO A 688 -9.03 -22.97 22.06
CA PRO A 688 -9.31 -24.38 21.83
C PRO A 688 -9.23 -25.24 23.09
N LYS A 689 -9.85 -26.42 23.02
CA LYS A 689 -9.64 -27.50 24.01
C LYS A 689 -8.26 -28.14 23.80
N MET A 690 -7.83 -29.02 24.71
CA MET A 690 -6.65 -29.85 24.46
C MET A 690 -6.86 -30.75 23.22
N ALA A 691 -5.81 -30.96 22.42
CA ALA A 691 -5.83 -31.95 21.35
C ALA A 691 -5.79 -33.38 21.92
N ARG A 692 -6.45 -34.31 21.22
CA ARG A 692 -6.33 -35.76 21.48
C ARG A 692 -5.10 -36.33 20.75
N LYS A 693 -4.49 -37.37 21.31
CA LYS A 693 -3.32 -38.03 20.68
C LYS A 693 -3.68 -38.58 19.29
N ALA A 694 -2.71 -38.54 18.39
CA ALA A 694 -2.83 -39.10 17.04
C ALA A 694 -3.14 -40.60 17.07
N ILE A 695 -3.95 -41.04 16.10
CA ILE A 695 -4.33 -42.45 15.92
C ILE A 695 -3.18 -43.16 15.22
N LYS A 696 -2.74 -44.31 15.75
CA LYS A 696 -1.79 -45.17 15.04
C LYS A 696 -2.49 -45.77 13.82
N GLN A 697 -1.94 -45.54 12.63
CA GLN A 697 -2.35 -46.22 11.40
C GLN A 697 -1.65 -47.57 11.33
N THR A 698 -2.37 -48.59 10.83
CA THR A 698 -1.75 -49.86 10.45
C THR A 698 -1.19 -49.69 9.04
N PRO A 699 0.09 -50.02 8.78
CA PRO A 699 0.65 -49.93 7.44
C PRO A 699 -0.17 -50.73 6.45
N THR A 700 -0.39 -50.16 5.26
CA THR A 700 -1.03 -50.86 4.14
C THR A 700 -0.06 -50.99 2.97
N ASP A 701 -0.39 -51.82 1.99
CA ASP A 701 0.38 -51.94 0.75
C ASP A 701 -0.11 -50.94 -0.32
N ASN A 702 -0.60 -49.77 0.12
CA ASN A 702 -1.19 -48.77 -0.76
C ASN A 702 -0.08 -47.99 -1.48
N PRO A 703 -0.06 -47.94 -2.82
CA PRO A 703 0.96 -47.19 -3.55
C PRO A 703 0.85 -45.66 -3.35
N LEU A 704 -0.31 -45.14 -2.96
CA LEU A 704 -0.53 -43.71 -2.72
C LEU A 704 -0.25 -43.38 -1.25
N LYS A 705 0.93 -42.83 -0.97
CA LYS A 705 1.38 -42.50 0.39
C LYS A 705 1.63 -41.01 0.53
N VAL A 706 1.30 -40.46 1.70
CA VAL A 706 1.60 -39.08 2.09
C VAL A 706 2.15 -39.06 3.51
N VAL A 707 3.21 -38.30 3.73
CA VAL A 707 3.71 -38.04 5.08
C VAL A 707 2.96 -36.85 5.65
N TYR A 708 2.11 -37.07 6.64
CA TYR A 708 1.39 -36.00 7.32
C TYR A 708 2.15 -35.56 8.56
N PHE A 709 2.61 -34.32 8.58
CA PHE A 709 3.15 -33.66 9.75
C PHE A 709 2.12 -32.69 10.36
N PRO A 710 1.41 -33.10 11.42
CA PRO A 710 0.58 -32.17 12.16
C PRO A 710 1.48 -31.16 12.88
N SER A 711 1.23 -29.87 12.68
CA SER A 711 2.01 -28.83 13.35
C SER A 711 1.96 -29.00 14.87
N CYS A 712 3.01 -28.57 15.56
CA CYS A 712 3.05 -28.69 17.02
C CYS A 712 1.84 -28.03 17.69
N LEU A 713 1.31 -26.93 17.13
CA LEU A 713 0.10 -26.28 17.60
C LEU A 713 -1.13 -27.19 17.48
N ASN A 714 -1.36 -27.85 16.34
CA ASN A 714 -2.48 -28.77 16.19
C ASN A 714 -2.32 -30.09 16.98
N GLN A 715 -1.09 -30.43 17.39
CA GLN A 715 -0.84 -31.51 18.36
C GLN A 715 -1.15 -31.11 19.82
N MET A 716 -1.22 -29.81 20.13
CA MET A 716 -1.50 -29.28 21.46
C MET A 716 -2.94 -28.77 21.59
N MET A 717 -3.46 -28.10 20.56
CA MET A 717 -4.74 -27.41 20.50
C MET A 717 -5.73 -28.18 19.63
N GLY A 718 -6.86 -28.58 20.23
CA GLY A 718 -7.94 -29.31 19.58
C GLY A 718 -8.98 -28.38 18.93
N THR A 719 -10.25 -28.76 18.99
CA THR A 719 -11.37 -27.94 18.48
C THR A 719 -11.73 -26.82 19.45
N SER A 720 -12.22 -25.72 18.91
CA SER A 720 -12.81 -24.64 19.69
C SER A 720 -14.27 -24.96 20.09
N PRO A 721 -14.76 -24.38 21.20
CA PRO A 721 -16.07 -24.78 21.73
C PRO A 721 -17.26 -24.41 20.85
N ASN A 722 -17.13 -23.46 19.93
CA ASN A 722 -18.19 -23.08 18.99
C ASN A 722 -18.08 -23.76 17.62
N ASP A 723 -17.05 -24.57 17.38
CA ASP A 723 -16.87 -25.27 16.10
C ASP A 723 -18.07 -26.17 15.78
N PRO A 724 -18.63 -26.13 14.56
CA PRO A 724 -19.74 -27.03 14.20
C PRO A 724 -19.28 -28.50 14.13
N ASP A 725 -18.03 -28.75 13.71
CA ASP A 725 -17.43 -30.08 13.74
C ASP A 725 -16.51 -30.23 14.97
N LYS A 726 -16.80 -31.21 15.84
CA LYS A 726 -16.04 -31.47 17.07
C LYS A 726 -14.89 -32.46 16.88
N THR A 727 -14.64 -32.92 15.66
CA THR A 727 -13.52 -33.78 15.31
C THR A 727 -12.23 -32.97 15.33
N PRO A 728 -11.19 -33.34 16.10
CA PRO A 728 -9.90 -32.65 16.04
C PRO A 728 -9.27 -32.72 14.63
N LEU A 729 -8.42 -31.73 14.30
CA LEU A 729 -7.90 -31.61 12.93
C LEU A 729 -7.07 -32.82 12.48
N ILE A 730 -6.26 -33.40 13.36
CA ILE A 730 -5.41 -34.56 13.01
C ILE A 730 -6.25 -35.75 12.53
N PRO A 731 -7.21 -36.30 13.31
CA PRO A 731 -8.06 -37.38 12.81
C PRO A 731 -8.95 -36.96 11.64
N LYS A 732 -9.39 -35.68 11.56
CA LYS A 732 -10.14 -35.17 10.40
C LYS A 732 -9.32 -35.23 9.12
N MET A 733 -8.07 -34.75 9.14
CA MET A 733 -7.14 -34.78 8.02
C MET A 733 -6.86 -36.22 7.58
N VAL A 734 -6.61 -37.11 8.53
CA VAL A 734 -6.38 -38.53 8.25
C VAL A 734 -7.59 -39.16 7.56
N ALA A 735 -8.81 -38.93 8.07
CA ALA A 735 -10.02 -39.44 7.44
C ALA A 735 -10.22 -38.87 6.03
N PHE A 736 -9.93 -37.59 5.84
CA PHE A 736 -10.02 -36.89 4.56
C PHE A 736 -9.01 -37.44 3.52
N LEU A 737 -7.76 -37.67 3.91
CA LEU A 737 -6.74 -38.25 3.04
C LEU A 737 -7.06 -39.71 2.69
N ASN A 738 -7.51 -40.50 3.66
CA ASN A 738 -7.95 -41.89 3.43
C ASN A 738 -9.15 -41.94 2.46
N LYS A 739 -10.10 -41.00 2.60
CA LYS A 739 -11.23 -40.84 1.67
C LYS A 739 -10.76 -40.57 0.24
N ALA A 740 -9.69 -39.80 0.06
CA ALA A 740 -9.05 -39.55 -1.23
C ALA A 740 -8.13 -40.69 -1.71
N GLY A 741 -8.04 -41.79 -0.95
CA GLY A 741 -7.26 -42.99 -1.31
C GLY A 741 -5.79 -42.96 -0.90
N TYR A 742 -5.35 -41.98 -0.09
CA TYR A 742 -3.99 -41.94 0.42
C TYR A 742 -3.83 -42.74 1.72
N GLU A 743 -2.73 -43.46 1.85
CA GLU A 743 -2.20 -43.95 3.11
C GLU A 743 -1.40 -42.84 3.80
N VAL A 744 -1.69 -42.62 5.09
CA VAL A 744 -1.06 -41.57 5.88
C VAL A 744 0.08 -42.13 6.73
N ILE A 745 1.27 -41.58 6.53
CA ILE A 745 2.48 -41.88 7.30
C ILE A 745 2.75 -40.72 8.26
N PHE A 746 3.05 -41.03 9.51
CA PHE A 746 3.49 -40.04 10.49
C PHE A 746 5.01 -40.15 10.71
N PRO A 747 5.74 -39.03 10.84
CA PRO A 747 7.13 -39.08 11.28
C PRO A 747 7.24 -39.58 12.72
N GLU A 748 8.38 -40.17 13.09
CA GLU A 748 8.63 -40.59 14.47
C GLU A 748 8.82 -39.38 15.40
N LYS A 749 8.63 -39.60 16.70
CA LYS A 749 8.92 -38.60 17.76
C LYS A 749 8.20 -37.24 17.61
N MET A 750 7.04 -37.19 16.94
CA MET A 750 6.29 -35.95 16.65
C MET A 750 6.15 -34.97 17.82
N ASN A 751 5.97 -35.48 19.04
CA ASN A 751 5.80 -34.65 20.25
C ASN A 751 7.01 -33.74 20.53
N ASN A 752 8.19 -34.04 19.98
CA ASN A 752 9.42 -33.27 20.17
C ASN A 752 9.82 -32.43 18.94
N LEU A 753 9.08 -32.55 17.83
CA LEU A 753 9.42 -31.90 16.56
C LEU A 753 8.71 -30.57 16.41
N CYS A 754 9.42 -29.60 15.83
CA CYS A 754 8.92 -28.27 15.53
C CYS A 754 9.61 -27.75 14.27
N CYS A 755 8.91 -26.98 13.45
CA CYS A 755 9.47 -26.31 12.27
C CYS A 755 10.43 -25.15 12.60
N GLY A 756 10.59 -24.77 13.87
CA GLY A 756 11.49 -23.70 14.28
C GLY A 756 10.88 -22.29 14.33
N THR A 757 9.70 -22.05 13.73
CA THR A 757 9.06 -20.71 13.64
C THR A 757 8.93 -19.98 14.99
N ILE A 758 8.73 -20.73 16.09
CA ILE A 758 8.64 -20.17 17.45
C ILE A 758 9.91 -19.36 17.77
N TRP A 759 11.09 -19.93 17.56
CA TRP A 759 12.37 -19.30 17.89
C TRP A 759 12.77 -18.25 16.85
N GLU A 760 12.53 -18.50 15.56
CA GLU A 760 12.80 -17.53 14.50
C GLU A 760 12.06 -16.20 14.76
N SER A 761 10.76 -16.27 15.07
CA SER A 761 9.95 -15.08 15.33
C SER A 761 10.41 -14.26 16.54
N LYS A 762 11.14 -14.87 17.48
CA LYS A 762 11.70 -14.24 18.69
C LYS A 762 13.15 -13.77 18.51
N GLY A 763 13.73 -13.91 17.33
CA GLY A 763 15.13 -13.54 17.07
C GLY A 763 16.13 -14.58 17.54
N MET A 764 15.82 -15.87 17.38
CA MET A 764 16.72 -16.99 17.71
C MET A 764 16.87 -17.93 16.49
N PRO A 765 17.47 -17.45 15.38
CA PRO A 765 17.53 -18.21 14.13
C PRO A 765 18.31 -19.52 14.27
N GLU A 766 19.43 -19.52 14.99
CA GLU A 766 20.25 -20.73 15.20
C GLU A 766 19.46 -21.87 15.88
N ILE A 767 18.68 -21.54 16.92
CA ILE A 767 17.80 -22.51 17.61
C ILE A 767 16.68 -22.96 16.66
N ALA A 768 16.13 -22.05 15.86
CA ALA A 768 15.11 -22.37 14.87
C ALA A 768 15.64 -23.33 13.79
N ASP A 769 16.87 -23.13 13.32
CA ASP A 769 17.56 -23.99 12.35
C ASP A 769 17.81 -25.38 12.95
N GLN A 770 18.31 -25.47 14.19
CA GLN A 770 18.50 -26.75 14.89
C GLN A 770 17.20 -27.55 14.98
N LYS A 771 16.10 -26.92 15.40
CA LYS A 771 14.79 -27.58 15.48
C LYS A 771 14.25 -27.97 14.09
N SER A 772 14.52 -27.16 13.08
CA SER A 772 14.17 -27.49 11.69
C SER A 772 14.93 -28.73 11.22
N ALA A 773 16.24 -28.82 11.47
CA ALA A 773 17.06 -29.96 11.09
C ALA A 773 16.62 -31.26 11.78
N GLU A 774 16.24 -31.20 13.06
CA GLU A 774 15.63 -32.34 13.77
C GLU A 774 14.36 -32.85 13.09
N LEU A 775 13.49 -31.92 12.66
CA LEU A 775 12.25 -32.24 11.94
C LEU A 775 12.57 -32.81 10.55
N GLU A 776 13.46 -32.17 9.79
CA GLU A 776 13.86 -32.60 8.45
C GLU A 776 14.38 -34.05 8.47
N LEU A 777 15.21 -34.41 9.46
CA LEU A 777 15.72 -35.77 9.61
C LEU A 777 14.61 -36.81 9.77
N GLN A 778 13.57 -36.51 10.55
CA GLN A 778 12.45 -37.44 10.74
C GLN A 778 11.53 -37.49 9.52
N LEU A 779 11.31 -36.37 8.85
CA LEU A 779 10.54 -36.32 7.60
C LEU A 779 11.25 -37.05 6.47
N TYR A 780 12.56 -36.90 6.34
CA TYR A 780 13.36 -37.58 5.33
C TYR A 780 13.29 -39.10 5.48
N ARG A 781 13.27 -39.60 6.73
CA ARG A 781 13.04 -41.03 7.02
C ARG A 781 11.62 -41.47 6.68
N ALA A 782 10.61 -40.73 7.13
CA ALA A 782 9.21 -41.07 6.87
C ALA A 782 8.83 -41.00 5.38
N THR A 783 9.52 -40.17 4.61
CA THR A 783 9.31 -40.04 3.16
C THR A 783 10.08 -41.09 2.35
N GLU A 784 10.82 -42.02 2.97
CA GLU A 784 11.73 -42.93 2.28
C GLU A 784 12.74 -42.18 1.38
N ASN A 785 13.48 -41.22 1.96
CA ASN A 785 14.45 -40.37 1.26
C ASN A 785 13.81 -39.40 0.24
N GLY A 786 12.70 -38.74 0.63
CA GLY A 786 12.04 -37.71 -0.19
C GLY A 786 11.10 -38.24 -1.28
N LYS A 787 10.82 -39.55 -1.29
CA LYS A 787 9.93 -40.20 -2.27
C LYS A 787 8.50 -39.67 -2.18
N TYR A 788 7.94 -39.60 -0.97
CA TYR A 788 6.54 -39.21 -0.74
C TYR A 788 6.39 -37.71 -0.44
N PRO A 789 5.26 -37.07 -0.83
CA PRO A 789 4.97 -35.70 -0.44
C PRO A 789 4.73 -35.58 1.06
N VAL A 790 5.09 -34.42 1.62
CA VAL A 790 4.85 -34.05 3.02
C VAL A 790 3.75 -33.00 3.07
N LEU A 791 2.68 -33.28 3.80
CA LEU A 791 1.62 -32.32 4.11
C LEU A 791 1.84 -31.77 5.53
N CYS A 792 1.99 -30.45 5.67
CA CYS A 792 1.95 -29.76 6.95
C CYS A 792 0.63 -29.00 7.09
N ASP A 793 -0.13 -29.24 8.16
CA ASP A 793 -1.48 -28.65 8.34
C ASP A 793 -1.52 -27.16 8.70
N GLN A 794 -0.36 -26.49 8.72
CA GLN A 794 -0.27 -25.09 9.12
C GLN A 794 0.67 -24.29 8.22
N SER A 795 0.12 -23.29 7.52
CA SER A 795 0.86 -22.53 6.49
C SER A 795 2.10 -21.79 7.02
N PRO A 796 2.10 -21.18 8.22
CA PRO A 796 3.31 -20.61 8.81
C PRO A 796 4.43 -21.61 9.08
N CYS A 797 4.08 -22.84 9.49
CA CYS A 797 5.07 -23.90 9.67
C CYS A 797 5.66 -24.31 8.33
N LEU A 798 4.80 -24.48 7.31
CA LEU A 798 5.26 -24.82 5.97
C LEU A 798 6.19 -23.77 5.37
N LEU A 799 5.84 -22.48 5.48
CA LEU A 799 6.66 -21.39 4.93
C LEU A 799 8.10 -21.47 5.46
N ARG A 800 8.23 -21.73 6.77
CA ARG A 800 9.53 -21.94 7.40
C ARG A 800 10.20 -23.23 6.93
N MET A 801 9.47 -24.33 6.85
CA MET A 801 10.01 -25.60 6.34
C MET A 801 10.56 -25.46 4.91
N ARG A 802 9.88 -24.72 4.02
CA ARG A 802 10.37 -24.43 2.66
C ARG A 802 11.65 -23.59 2.64
N HIS A 803 11.84 -22.74 3.64
CA HIS A 803 13.07 -21.99 3.79
C HIS A 803 14.23 -22.90 4.23
N SER A 804 14.00 -23.80 5.20
CA SER A 804 15.08 -24.61 5.81
C SER A 804 15.28 -26.01 5.20
N MET A 805 14.33 -26.55 4.44
CA MET A 805 14.35 -27.93 3.97
C MET A 805 14.16 -27.98 2.44
N GLN A 806 15.24 -28.17 1.71
CA GLN A 806 15.23 -28.15 0.24
C GLN A 806 15.04 -29.53 -0.40
N ASN A 807 15.24 -30.61 0.37
CA ASN A 807 15.24 -31.99 -0.15
C ASN A 807 13.89 -32.72 0.00
N LEU A 808 12.82 -32.00 0.34
CA LEU A 808 11.51 -32.57 0.60
C LEU A 808 10.45 -31.87 -0.25
N LYS A 809 9.44 -32.62 -0.69
CA LYS A 809 8.27 -32.07 -1.39
C LYS A 809 7.23 -31.64 -0.36
N LEU A 810 7.18 -30.35 -0.06
CA LEU A 810 6.43 -29.82 1.08
C LEU A 810 5.18 -29.04 0.64
N TYR A 811 4.02 -29.36 1.22
CA TYR A 811 2.73 -28.80 0.86
C TYR A 811 1.90 -28.38 2.08
N GLU A 812 1.03 -27.37 1.92
CA GLU A 812 -0.01 -27.01 2.90
C GLU A 812 -1.37 -27.53 2.40
N PRO A 813 -2.44 -27.51 3.24
CA PRO A 813 -3.71 -28.12 2.84
C PRO A 813 -4.30 -27.57 1.54
N VAL A 814 -4.24 -26.25 1.30
CA VAL A 814 -4.78 -25.64 0.06
C VAL A 814 -4.06 -26.18 -1.17
N GLU A 815 -2.73 -26.10 -1.16
CA GLU A 815 -1.90 -26.52 -2.29
C GLU A 815 -1.99 -28.02 -2.53
N PHE A 816 -1.98 -28.82 -1.46
CA PHE A 816 -2.12 -30.26 -1.57
C PHE A 816 -3.49 -30.67 -2.14
N ILE A 817 -4.56 -29.97 -1.74
CA ILE A 817 -5.90 -30.20 -2.31
C ILE A 817 -5.91 -29.85 -3.79
N ASP A 818 -5.37 -28.69 -4.17
CA ASP A 818 -5.36 -28.18 -5.54
C ASP A 818 -4.55 -29.09 -6.49
N GLU A 819 -3.38 -29.56 -6.04
CA GLU A 819 -2.48 -30.38 -6.86
C GLU A 819 -2.84 -31.86 -6.91
N PHE A 820 -3.27 -32.45 -5.79
CA PHE A 820 -3.36 -33.92 -5.68
C PHE A 820 -4.77 -34.46 -5.54
N LEU A 821 -5.73 -33.66 -5.06
CA LEU A 821 -7.02 -34.17 -4.60
C LEU A 821 -8.21 -33.78 -5.47
N LEU A 822 -8.11 -32.74 -6.30
CA LEU A 822 -9.23 -32.30 -7.17
C LEU A 822 -9.75 -33.43 -8.07
N ASP A 823 -8.84 -34.22 -8.66
CA ASP A 823 -9.22 -35.33 -9.54
C ASP A 823 -9.65 -36.60 -8.80
N ARG A 824 -9.51 -36.64 -7.47
CA ARG A 824 -9.82 -37.81 -6.63
C ARG A 824 -11.08 -37.66 -5.78
N LEU A 825 -11.65 -36.46 -5.76
CA LEU A 825 -12.82 -36.12 -4.95
C LEU A 825 -13.93 -35.57 -5.83
N ASP A 826 -15.15 -36.02 -5.58
CA ASP A 826 -16.36 -35.45 -6.20
C ASP A 826 -16.86 -34.31 -5.33
N PHE A 827 -16.78 -33.08 -5.85
CA PHE A 827 -17.25 -31.87 -5.17
C PHE A 827 -18.77 -31.73 -5.30
N ILE A 828 -19.43 -31.55 -4.16
CA ILE A 828 -20.87 -31.32 -4.04
C ILE A 828 -21.01 -29.99 -3.29
N PRO A 829 -21.17 -28.86 -4.01
CA PRO A 829 -21.20 -27.55 -3.39
C PRO A 829 -22.45 -27.35 -2.52
N THR A 830 -22.31 -26.57 -1.45
CA THR A 830 -23.41 -26.07 -0.61
C THR A 830 -23.77 -24.63 -0.98
N ASP A 831 -24.97 -24.19 -0.59
CA ASP A 831 -25.44 -22.81 -0.63
C ASP A 831 -25.09 -22.00 0.64
N GLU A 832 -24.47 -22.65 1.64
CA GLU A 832 -24.04 -21.99 2.88
C GLU A 832 -23.07 -20.84 2.60
N SER A 833 -23.42 -19.64 3.08
CA SER A 833 -22.51 -18.50 3.03
C SER A 833 -21.33 -18.73 3.95
N ILE A 834 -20.13 -18.71 3.37
CA ILE A 834 -18.87 -18.93 4.07
C ILE A 834 -17.92 -17.76 3.86
N THR A 835 -16.91 -17.67 4.71
CA THR A 835 -15.78 -16.76 4.49
C THR A 835 -14.44 -17.49 4.52
N VAL A 836 -13.46 -17.01 3.76
CA VAL A 836 -12.10 -17.54 3.78
C VAL A 836 -11.10 -16.44 4.09
N HIS A 837 -10.07 -16.78 4.87
CA HIS A 837 -8.94 -15.91 5.16
C HIS A 837 -7.64 -16.61 4.75
N ALA A 838 -6.94 -16.01 3.79
CA ALA A 838 -5.58 -16.43 3.46
C ALA A 838 -4.63 -15.92 4.54
N THR A 839 -3.92 -16.83 5.20
CA THR A 839 -2.91 -16.43 6.19
C THR A 839 -1.79 -15.64 5.50
N CYS A 840 -1.04 -14.85 6.27
CA CYS A 840 0.12 -14.14 5.72
C CYS A 840 1.11 -15.07 5.01
N SER A 841 1.27 -16.30 5.50
CA SER A 841 2.12 -17.32 4.89
C SER A 841 1.52 -17.89 3.60
N THR A 842 0.21 -18.15 3.55
CA THR A 842 -0.50 -18.56 2.32
C THR A 842 -0.36 -17.51 1.22
N ILE A 843 -0.47 -16.22 1.58
CA ILE A 843 -0.26 -15.10 0.64
C ILE A 843 1.19 -15.08 0.13
N LYS A 844 2.18 -15.17 1.02
CA LYS A 844 3.61 -15.18 0.63
C LYS A 844 4.00 -16.38 -0.25
N MET A 845 3.31 -17.50 -0.12
CA MET A 845 3.50 -18.68 -0.99
C MET A 845 2.70 -18.60 -2.30
N GLY A 846 1.93 -17.53 -2.56
CA GLY A 846 1.14 -17.38 -3.78
C GLY A 846 -0.13 -18.25 -3.83
N LEU A 847 -0.57 -18.79 -2.69
CA LEU A 847 -1.63 -19.81 -2.63
C LEU A 847 -3.04 -19.24 -2.38
N GLN A 848 -3.19 -17.92 -2.24
CA GLN A 848 -4.50 -17.29 -2.05
C GLN A 848 -5.50 -17.58 -3.20
N PRO A 849 -5.12 -17.52 -4.50
CA PRO A 849 -6.03 -17.88 -5.59
C PRO A 849 -6.54 -19.32 -5.50
N ALA A 850 -5.66 -20.27 -5.14
CA ALA A 850 -6.03 -21.66 -4.94
C ALA A 850 -7.01 -21.83 -3.76
N LEU A 851 -6.79 -21.13 -2.64
CA LEU A 851 -7.73 -21.13 -1.51
C LEU A 851 -9.14 -20.67 -1.93
N VAL A 852 -9.21 -19.58 -2.69
CA VAL A 852 -10.50 -19.04 -3.18
C VAL A 852 -11.15 -19.97 -4.19
N LYS A 853 -10.37 -20.56 -5.12
CA LYS A 853 -10.84 -21.57 -6.08
C LYS A 853 -11.46 -22.76 -5.35
N ILE A 854 -10.75 -23.36 -4.39
CA ILE A 854 -11.23 -24.50 -3.61
C ILE A 854 -12.49 -24.14 -2.82
N ALA A 855 -12.54 -22.97 -2.20
CA ALA A 855 -13.72 -22.51 -1.48
C ALA A 855 -14.96 -22.39 -2.40
N LYS A 856 -14.77 -21.87 -3.62
CA LYS A 856 -15.83 -21.77 -4.64
C LYS A 856 -16.28 -23.12 -5.22
N LEU A 857 -15.41 -24.14 -5.19
CA LEU A 857 -15.83 -25.51 -5.50
C LEU A 857 -16.71 -26.11 -4.40
N CYS A 858 -16.61 -25.60 -3.17
CA CYS A 858 -17.36 -26.09 -2.02
C CYS A 858 -18.62 -25.29 -1.70
N SER A 859 -18.66 -24.00 -2.02
CA SER A 859 -19.83 -23.15 -1.78
C SER A 859 -20.07 -22.17 -2.93
N THR A 860 -21.33 -21.93 -3.25
CA THR A 860 -21.74 -20.91 -4.22
C THR A 860 -21.67 -19.49 -3.65
N ASN A 861 -21.49 -19.33 -2.34
CA ASN A 861 -21.45 -18.04 -1.65
C ASN A 861 -20.21 -17.91 -0.76
N VAL A 862 -19.15 -17.30 -1.31
CA VAL A 862 -17.83 -17.18 -0.67
C VAL A 862 -17.44 -15.71 -0.51
N LEU A 863 -17.31 -15.28 0.74
CA LEU A 863 -16.74 -13.99 1.10
C LEU A 863 -15.22 -14.10 1.31
N VAL A 864 -14.45 -13.31 0.57
CA VAL A 864 -13.05 -13.01 0.90
C VAL A 864 -13.03 -11.62 1.52
N PRO A 865 -12.78 -11.46 2.84
CA PRO A 865 -12.87 -10.17 3.49
C PRO A 865 -11.82 -9.18 2.94
N ASP A 866 -12.28 -8.00 2.54
CA ASP A 866 -11.43 -6.93 2.06
C ASP A 866 -10.68 -6.29 3.22
N GLU A 867 -9.43 -5.88 2.97
CA GLU A 867 -8.59 -5.17 3.94
C GLU A 867 -8.31 -5.93 5.25
N VAL A 868 -8.43 -7.27 5.22
CA VAL A 868 -8.07 -8.18 6.32
C VAL A 868 -6.85 -9.02 5.90
N GLY A 869 -5.70 -8.35 5.73
CA GLY A 869 -4.44 -8.97 5.32
C GLY A 869 -3.81 -9.84 6.42
N CYS A 870 -3.07 -9.24 7.35
CA CYS A 870 -2.57 -9.95 8.53
C CYS A 870 -3.58 -9.85 9.69
N CYS A 871 -3.88 -10.98 10.32
CA CYS A 871 -4.76 -11.04 11.49
C CYS A 871 -4.14 -10.42 12.77
N GLY A 872 -2.84 -10.09 12.77
CA GLY A 872 -2.13 -9.55 13.94
C GLY A 872 -1.74 -10.58 14.99
N PHE A 873 -2.12 -11.85 14.82
CA PHE A 873 -1.88 -12.90 15.81
C PHE A 873 -0.43 -13.41 15.80
N ALA A 874 0.19 -13.53 14.61
CA ALA A 874 1.63 -13.80 14.41
C ALA A 874 2.26 -14.77 15.43
N GLY A 875 1.82 -16.03 15.42
CA GLY A 875 2.26 -17.02 16.41
C GLY A 875 1.55 -16.86 17.74
N ASP A 876 2.22 -16.27 18.73
CA ASP A 876 1.70 -16.05 20.09
C ASP A 876 1.35 -14.58 20.38
N LYS A 877 1.55 -13.68 19.41
CA LYS A 877 1.38 -12.24 19.60
C LYS A 877 -0.06 -11.87 19.92
N GLY A 878 -1.05 -12.53 19.33
CA GLY A 878 -2.47 -12.29 19.65
C GLY A 878 -2.82 -12.58 21.13
N PHE A 879 -2.03 -13.42 21.81
CA PHE A 879 -2.20 -13.67 23.25
C PHE A 879 -1.54 -12.60 24.13
N THR A 880 -0.42 -12.04 23.68
CA THR A 880 0.41 -11.11 24.46
C THR A 880 0.08 -9.65 24.16
N LEU A 881 -0.32 -9.34 22.93
CA LEU A 881 -0.76 -8.04 22.41
C LEU A 881 -2.09 -8.19 21.63
N PRO A 882 -3.20 -8.57 22.30
CA PRO A 882 -4.51 -8.74 21.67
C PRO A 882 -5.01 -7.48 20.96
N GLU A 883 -4.55 -6.30 21.39
CA GLU A 883 -4.90 -5.02 20.78
C GLU A 883 -4.44 -4.92 19.31
N LEU A 884 -3.32 -5.58 18.95
CA LEU A 884 -2.88 -5.64 17.55
C LEU A 884 -3.79 -6.54 16.70
N ASN A 885 -4.28 -7.65 17.29
CA ASN A 885 -5.22 -8.56 16.63
C ASN A 885 -6.58 -7.89 16.43
N GLU A 886 -7.09 -7.21 17.46
CA GLU A 886 -8.30 -6.39 17.38
C GLU A 886 -8.17 -5.32 16.29
N TYR A 887 -7.05 -4.59 16.27
CA TYR A 887 -6.81 -3.59 15.25
C TYR A 887 -6.75 -4.22 13.85
N GLY A 888 -6.02 -5.32 13.65
CA GLY A 888 -5.91 -6.01 12.37
C GLY A 888 -7.24 -6.55 11.82
N LEU A 889 -8.15 -6.94 12.70
CA LEU A 889 -9.44 -7.55 12.33
C LEU A 889 -10.65 -6.60 12.46
N ARG A 890 -10.43 -5.31 12.75
CA ARG A 890 -11.50 -4.31 12.99
C ARG A 890 -12.53 -4.18 11.86
N LYS A 891 -12.17 -4.53 10.63
CA LYS A 891 -13.05 -4.49 9.43
C LYS A 891 -13.73 -5.83 9.12
N LEU A 892 -13.41 -6.92 9.83
CA LEU A 892 -13.87 -8.26 9.50
C LEU A 892 -15.36 -8.45 9.79
N ARG A 893 -15.78 -8.19 11.02
CA ARG A 893 -17.15 -8.49 11.47
C ARG A 893 -18.25 -7.83 10.64
N PRO A 894 -18.19 -6.52 10.30
CA PRO A 894 -19.22 -5.91 9.47
C PRO A 894 -19.38 -6.59 8.11
N GLN A 895 -18.27 -7.05 7.50
CA GLN A 895 -18.30 -7.75 6.22
C GLN A 895 -18.90 -9.15 6.35
N VAL A 896 -18.52 -9.88 7.40
CA VAL A 896 -19.08 -11.20 7.72
C VAL A 896 -20.59 -11.14 7.95
N GLU A 897 -21.05 -10.17 8.75
CA GLU A 897 -22.47 -9.94 9.04
C GLU A 897 -23.25 -9.57 7.78
N ASN A 898 -22.69 -8.68 6.93
CA ASN A 898 -23.31 -8.28 5.66
C ASN A 898 -23.40 -9.41 4.63
N ALA A 899 -22.41 -10.32 4.60
CA ALA A 899 -22.45 -11.49 3.74
C ALA A 899 -23.29 -12.65 4.32
N HIS A 900 -23.81 -12.49 5.55
CA HIS A 900 -24.48 -13.54 6.31
C HIS A 900 -23.65 -14.84 6.42
N ALA A 901 -22.32 -14.71 6.44
CA ALA A 901 -21.43 -15.87 6.51
C ALA A 901 -21.57 -16.55 7.88
N LYS A 902 -21.71 -17.88 7.88
CA LYS A 902 -21.96 -18.66 9.11
C LYS A 902 -20.70 -19.28 9.71
N ILE A 903 -19.70 -19.50 8.87
CA ILE A 903 -18.42 -20.13 9.23
C ILE A 903 -17.30 -19.58 8.36
N GLY A 904 -16.12 -19.43 8.97
CA GLY A 904 -14.89 -19.04 8.31
C GLY A 904 -13.88 -20.17 8.15
N TYR A 905 -12.99 -20.05 7.17
CA TYR A 905 -11.91 -21.01 6.95
C TYR A 905 -10.53 -20.35 6.79
N SER A 906 -9.51 -20.90 7.46
CA SER A 906 -8.11 -20.44 7.44
C SER A 906 -7.18 -21.59 7.86
N ASN A 907 -5.95 -21.65 7.33
CA ASN A 907 -4.99 -22.74 7.60
C ASN A 907 -3.96 -22.38 8.67
N SER A 908 -4.44 -21.85 9.80
CA SER A 908 -3.58 -21.56 10.94
C SER A 908 -4.40 -21.48 12.21
N ARG A 909 -4.13 -22.39 13.16
CA ARG A 909 -4.82 -22.48 14.44
C ARG A 909 -4.85 -21.16 15.19
N THR A 910 -3.76 -20.41 15.17
CA THR A 910 -3.67 -19.13 15.88
C THR A 910 -4.41 -18.02 15.14
N CYS A 911 -4.38 -18.02 13.80
CA CYS A 911 -5.24 -17.12 13.02
C CYS A 911 -6.72 -17.43 13.25
N GLU A 912 -7.12 -18.70 13.23
CA GLU A 912 -8.49 -19.16 13.50
C GLU A 912 -9.01 -18.62 14.85
N ILE A 913 -8.21 -18.67 15.92
CA ILE A 913 -8.57 -18.12 17.24
C ILE A 913 -8.86 -16.62 17.15
N GLY A 914 -7.97 -15.86 16.50
CA GLY A 914 -8.15 -14.41 16.34
C GLY A 914 -9.36 -14.06 15.48
N LEU A 915 -9.52 -14.77 14.35
CA LEU A 915 -10.63 -14.59 13.42
C LEU A 915 -11.98 -14.91 14.07
N ASP A 916 -12.09 -16.02 14.79
CA ASP A 916 -13.31 -16.38 15.55
C ASP A 916 -13.63 -15.27 16.58
N THR A 917 -12.63 -14.88 17.37
CA THR A 917 -12.78 -13.85 18.43
C THR A 917 -13.34 -12.53 17.89
N HIS A 918 -12.93 -12.12 16.69
CA HIS A 918 -13.28 -10.81 16.13
C HIS A 918 -14.34 -10.83 15.04
N SER A 919 -14.69 -11.98 14.46
CA SER A 919 -15.76 -12.11 13.45
C SER A 919 -17.13 -12.40 14.07
N GLY A 920 -17.17 -13.09 15.22
CA GLY A 920 -18.41 -13.58 15.83
C GLY A 920 -18.91 -14.92 15.27
N ILE A 921 -18.16 -15.57 14.38
CA ILE A 921 -18.46 -16.89 13.81
C ILE A 921 -17.26 -17.83 13.98
N PRO A 922 -17.44 -19.17 14.03
CA PRO A 922 -16.32 -20.10 14.13
C PRO A 922 -15.41 -20.03 12.90
N TYR A 923 -14.11 -20.21 13.11
CA TYR A 923 -13.11 -20.37 12.04
C TYR A 923 -12.40 -21.73 12.16
N MET A 924 -12.28 -22.46 11.05
CA MET A 924 -11.68 -23.80 11.02
C MET A 924 -10.71 -23.96 9.83
N SER A 925 -9.92 -25.03 9.80
CA SER A 925 -9.10 -25.36 8.60
C SER A 925 -9.98 -25.57 7.37
N ILE A 926 -9.49 -25.20 6.18
CA ILE A 926 -10.21 -25.43 4.91
C ILE A 926 -10.58 -26.91 4.68
N VAL A 927 -9.83 -27.83 5.29
CA VAL A 927 -10.04 -29.27 5.20
C VAL A 927 -11.44 -29.66 5.69
N TYR A 928 -11.99 -28.99 6.70
CA TYR A 928 -13.35 -29.27 7.18
C TYR A 928 -14.41 -28.95 6.13
N LEU A 929 -14.22 -27.86 5.37
CA LEU A 929 -15.10 -27.49 4.27
C LEU A 929 -15.04 -28.52 3.15
N VAL A 930 -13.83 -28.82 2.69
CA VAL A 930 -13.62 -29.72 1.55
C VAL A 930 -14.08 -31.13 1.90
N ASP A 931 -13.79 -31.63 3.10
CA ASP A 931 -14.30 -32.94 3.55
C ASP A 931 -15.84 -32.97 3.58
N LYS A 932 -16.49 -31.93 4.13
CA LYS A 932 -17.96 -31.81 4.14
C LYS A 932 -18.56 -31.79 2.73
N CYS A 933 -17.90 -31.12 1.78
CA CYS A 933 -18.42 -30.88 0.44
C CYS A 933 -17.88 -31.86 -0.61
N THR A 934 -17.30 -32.99 -0.20
CA THR A 934 -16.79 -33.98 -1.15
C THR A 934 -17.26 -35.39 -0.86
N LYS A 935 -17.22 -36.26 -1.88
CA LYS A 935 -17.28 -37.72 -1.74
C LYS A 935 -16.06 -38.35 -2.39
N LYS A 936 -15.79 -39.61 -2.04
CA LYS A 936 -14.78 -40.41 -2.73
C LYS A 936 -15.27 -40.69 -4.15
N LYS A 937 -14.39 -40.48 -5.14
CA LYS A 937 -14.60 -40.91 -6.53
C LYS A 937 -14.51 -42.42 -6.68
#